data_AF-A0A2K8WL24-F1
#
_entry.id   AF-A0A2K8WL24-F1
#
_cell.length_a   1.000
_cell.length_b   1.000
_cell.length_c   1.000
_cell.angle_alpha   90.00
_cell.angle_beta   90.00
_cell.angle_gamma   90.00
#
_symmetry.space_group_name_H-M   'P 1'
#
loop_
_entity.id
_entity.type
_entity.pdbx_description
1 polymer ?
#
loop_
_entity_poly.entity_id
_entity_poly.type
_entity_poly.pdbx_seq_one_letter_code
_entity_poly.pdbx_strand_id
1 'polypeptide(L)'
;MKRKPWQKILSIPLVLFFTIPAIAMNNFPRNPEQIEECDILVIGGGLAGAGAAYEALLMGKTVCLTEITDWVGGQISSQGTSALDERSTQRQELFFPKGYLEFRDRIGDFYGKLNLGECWVSASCFLPKDADYILERQLQDAARKGNGTLKWFPNTVIKDVQIERVENGGTGEQIVSAIAISHKPQPNTPPLNSEPLSQIIEDAYTYEDSSRLKKTVIKFVPPQNDNLEAKAHWMVIEATETGEIIGLTDIPYRLGIDPLSAYEPSSSSRTPDPYCTQGFTYTFAMEKTETPQPQPEPEFYQQYAPYYSYELERLADFDLVFTYRRIYKAQPSERVTFGGIGFTTPTPGDIAMQNWTWGNDYRPGTSVDNLIYSREQLEAMGQLQPHGWMGGLRTETLSKGEQNAIGFYHWLVAGTTDSQLGDGVKKPHPDHIFLTGFDSPMGTAHGLSKYPYIREGRRIIGRPNYAHPDGFTVNEVDISRVNYDDDYYKETLTPQEYRQLRAILAGLEGFGVISGEISPDQAPKRSRSTIYADSVGIGHYAIDFHPCMSESPHEKPGNTEREGERRGQGQAYPFQMPLSAMIPQKIDNMIVAGKSIATSHIAAAAYRVHSFEWSSGAAAGTTAAMALDKNILPYEFTEGFAFRNPHLQTLKTILDSNGNPTAFPNTSIFNEDWDGWR
;
A
#
# COMPACT_ATOMS: atom_id res chain seq x y z
N MET A 1 37.60 -49.02 67.77
CA MET A 1 38.43 -47.93 67.22
C MET A 1 37.55 -47.02 66.36
N LYS A 2 37.53 -45.73 66.73
CA LYS A 2 37.16 -44.50 65.98
C LYS A 2 35.76 -44.34 65.34
N ARG A 3 35.16 -43.20 65.73
CA ARG A 3 33.87 -42.60 65.35
C ARG A 3 34.03 -41.58 64.21
N LYS A 4 32.88 -41.26 63.57
CA LYS A 4 32.39 -39.99 62.95
C LYS A 4 32.22 -40.01 61.41
N PRO A 5 31.31 -39.19 60.82
CA PRO A 5 30.08 -38.60 61.38
C PRO A 5 28.85 -38.67 60.43
N TRP A 6 27.69 -38.38 61.04
CA TRP A 6 26.38 -38.18 60.42
C TRP A 6 26.29 -36.80 59.72
N GLN A 7 25.67 -36.75 58.54
CA GLN A 7 25.10 -35.52 57.97
C GLN A 7 23.60 -35.48 58.23
N LYS A 8 23.15 -34.44 58.94
CA LYS A 8 21.74 -34.06 59.08
C LYS A 8 21.38 -33.14 57.92
N ILE A 9 20.39 -33.52 57.12
CA ILE A 9 19.70 -32.59 56.20
C ILE A 9 18.51 -32.02 56.98
N LEU A 10 18.52 -30.69 57.18
CA LEU A 10 17.38 -29.94 57.69
C LEU A 10 16.33 -29.81 56.58
N SER A 11 15.12 -30.28 56.84
CA SER A 11 13.93 -29.98 56.04
C SER A 11 13.36 -28.63 56.50
N ILE A 12 13.43 -27.61 55.64
CA ILE A 12 12.72 -26.33 55.83
C ILE A 12 11.43 -26.42 54.99
N PRO A 13 10.23 -26.21 55.55
CA PRO A 13 9.01 -26.19 54.76
C PRO A 13 8.96 -24.89 53.95
N LEU A 14 9.01 -25.01 52.62
CA LEU A 14 8.83 -23.89 51.71
C LEU A 14 7.35 -23.50 51.73
N VAL A 15 7.02 -22.40 52.41
CA VAL A 15 5.70 -21.77 52.36
C VAL A 15 5.56 -21.12 50.99
N LEU A 16 4.80 -21.76 50.10
CA LEU A 16 4.36 -21.19 48.83
C LEU A 16 3.40 -20.03 49.11
N PHE A 17 3.89 -18.80 49.06
CA PHE A 17 3.05 -17.63 48.90
C PHE A 17 2.46 -17.67 47.48
N PHE A 18 1.19 -18.05 47.36
CA PHE A 18 0.40 -17.75 46.18
C PHE A 18 0.15 -16.24 46.15
N THR A 19 1.01 -15.51 45.46
CA THR A 19 0.65 -14.17 44.98
C THR A 19 -0.37 -14.37 43.86
N ILE A 20 -1.64 -14.10 44.16
CA ILE A 20 -2.65 -13.86 43.12
C ILE A 20 -2.08 -12.72 42.26
N PRO A 21 -1.89 -12.89 40.93
CA PRO A 21 -1.48 -11.77 40.11
C PRO A 21 -2.58 -10.73 40.22
N ALA A 22 -2.23 -9.53 40.68
CA ALA A 22 -3.11 -8.39 40.56
C ALA A 22 -3.46 -8.29 39.06
N ILE A 23 -4.74 -8.39 38.75
CA ILE A 23 -5.27 -8.05 37.43
C ILE A 23 -4.76 -6.63 37.17
N ALA A 24 -3.81 -6.48 36.26
CA ALA A 24 -3.40 -5.18 35.80
C ALA A 24 -4.64 -4.55 35.16
N MET A 25 -5.27 -3.62 35.87
CA MET A 25 -6.23 -2.73 35.23
C MET A 25 -5.44 -2.02 34.13
N ASN A 26 -5.79 -2.27 32.86
CA ASN A 26 -5.31 -1.50 31.71
C ASN A 26 -5.78 -0.06 31.91
N ASN A 27 -5.01 0.72 32.67
CA ASN A 27 -5.21 2.15 32.79
C ASN A 27 -4.66 2.76 31.51
N PHE A 28 -5.54 2.99 30.55
CA PHE A 28 -5.21 3.82 29.39
C PHE A 28 -4.59 5.14 29.88
N PRO A 29 -3.54 5.65 29.22
CA PRO A 29 -2.90 6.91 29.61
C PRO A 29 -3.89 8.07 29.73
N ARG A 30 -4.94 8.07 28.89
CA ARG A 30 -6.04 9.02 28.89
C ARG A 30 -7.35 8.27 28.60
N ASN A 31 -8.40 8.57 29.38
CA ASN A 31 -9.72 7.97 29.16
C ASN A 31 -10.30 8.47 27.82
N PRO A 32 -10.96 7.60 27.03
CA PRO A 32 -11.63 8.03 25.80
C PRO A 32 -12.70 9.09 26.07
N GLU A 33 -12.65 10.21 25.35
CA GLU A 33 -13.72 11.22 25.38
C GLU A 33 -14.92 10.84 24.51
N GLN A 34 -14.69 9.99 23.51
CA GLN A 34 -15.70 9.57 22.55
C GLN A 34 -15.68 8.05 22.41
N ILE A 35 -16.86 7.45 22.34
CA ILE A 35 -17.06 6.03 22.06
C ILE A 35 -17.89 5.93 20.79
N GLU A 36 -17.40 5.16 19.83
CA GLU A 36 -18.03 5.00 18.52
C GLU A 36 -18.30 3.54 18.19
N GLU A 37 -19.58 3.23 17.99
CA GLU A 37 -20.05 1.92 17.56
C GLU A 37 -20.09 1.82 16.03
N CYS A 38 -19.61 0.70 15.48
CA CYS A 38 -19.73 0.36 14.07
C CYS A 38 -19.66 -1.16 13.84
N ASP A 39 -20.30 -1.62 12.77
CA ASP A 39 -20.21 -3.02 12.34
C ASP A 39 -18.83 -3.34 11.77
N ILE A 40 -18.23 -2.37 11.09
CA ILE A 40 -16.94 -2.51 10.43
C ILE A 40 -16.10 -1.25 10.69
N LEU A 41 -14.91 -1.44 11.25
CA LEU A 41 -13.88 -0.41 11.37
C LEU A 41 -12.88 -0.56 10.23
N VAL A 42 -12.81 0.42 9.34
CA VAL A 42 -11.85 0.48 8.24
C VAL A 42 -10.77 1.51 8.61
N ILE A 43 -9.53 1.05 8.67
CA ILE A 43 -8.38 1.87 9.09
C ILE A 43 -7.52 2.14 7.85
N GLY A 44 -7.49 3.40 7.43
CA GLY A 44 -6.87 3.87 6.19
C GLY A 44 -7.93 4.28 5.16
N GLY A 45 -7.93 5.56 4.78
CA GLY A 45 -8.86 6.16 3.81
C GLY A 45 -8.36 6.13 2.36
N GLY A 46 -7.33 5.33 2.05
CA GLY A 46 -6.83 5.13 0.68
C GLY A 46 -7.86 4.44 -0.23
N LEU A 47 -7.49 4.14 -1.48
CA LEU A 47 -8.42 3.49 -2.42
C LEU A 47 -8.92 2.12 -1.94
N ALA A 48 -8.08 1.34 -1.26
CA ALA A 48 -8.50 0.07 -0.66
C ALA A 48 -9.53 0.29 0.47
N GLY A 49 -9.30 1.25 1.36
CA GLY A 49 -10.24 1.56 2.42
C GLY A 49 -11.56 2.13 1.90
N ALA A 50 -11.49 3.03 0.92
CA ALA A 50 -12.68 3.55 0.24
C ALA A 50 -13.47 2.46 -0.48
N GLY A 51 -12.81 1.54 -1.20
CA GLY A 51 -13.46 0.39 -1.82
C GLY A 51 -14.13 -0.54 -0.81
N ALA A 52 -13.50 -0.76 0.34
CA ALA A 52 -14.07 -1.56 1.43
C ALA A 52 -15.30 -0.89 2.05
N ALA A 53 -15.20 0.40 2.37
CA ALA A 53 -16.32 1.19 2.86
C ALA A 53 -17.48 1.21 1.85
N TYR A 54 -17.19 1.42 0.56
CA TYR A 54 -18.19 1.45 -0.50
C TYR A 54 -19.04 0.18 -0.55
N GLU A 55 -18.44 -1.01 -0.60
CA GLU A 55 -19.21 -2.27 -0.64
C GLU A 55 -19.93 -2.56 0.68
N ALA A 56 -19.27 -2.32 1.82
CA ALA A 56 -19.90 -2.51 3.13
C ALA A 56 -21.13 -1.62 3.32
N LEU A 57 -21.05 -0.36 2.90
CA LEU A 57 -22.18 0.59 2.93
C LEU A 57 -23.33 0.15 2.01
N LEU A 58 -23.02 -0.35 0.81
CA LEU A 58 -24.03 -0.91 -0.10
C LEU A 58 -24.72 -2.15 0.48
N MET A 59 -24.04 -2.89 1.35
CA MET A 59 -24.58 -4.02 2.09
C MET A 59 -25.25 -3.62 3.43
N GLY A 60 -25.48 -2.32 3.65
CA GLY A 60 -26.26 -1.82 4.78
C GLY A 60 -25.49 -1.76 6.11
N LYS A 61 -24.16 -1.81 6.09
CA LYS A 61 -23.34 -1.76 7.31
C LYS A 61 -23.11 -0.33 7.79
N THR A 62 -22.92 -0.19 9.11
CA THR A 62 -22.35 0.99 9.74
C THR A 62 -20.84 0.89 9.70
N VAL A 63 -20.20 1.80 8.98
CA VAL A 63 -18.75 1.81 8.74
C VAL A 63 -18.12 3.02 9.43
N CYS A 64 -17.18 2.78 10.33
CA CYS A 64 -16.22 3.80 10.78
C CYS A 64 -15.00 3.76 9.86
N LEU A 65 -14.70 4.86 9.16
CA LEU A 65 -13.55 4.97 8.28
C LEU A 65 -12.60 6.03 8.85
N THR A 66 -11.36 5.64 9.17
CA THR A 66 -10.33 6.55 9.71
C THR A 66 -9.25 6.82 8.67
N GLU A 67 -8.70 8.04 8.68
CA GLU A 67 -7.62 8.47 7.80
C GLU A 67 -6.74 9.50 8.50
N ILE A 68 -5.41 9.39 8.34
CA ILE A 68 -4.45 10.32 8.97
C ILE A 68 -4.55 11.73 8.37
N THR A 69 -4.96 11.83 7.10
CA THR A 69 -5.19 13.11 6.43
C THR A 69 -6.64 13.58 6.52
N ASP A 70 -6.91 14.79 6.03
CA ASP A 70 -8.26 15.33 5.88
C ASP A 70 -8.99 14.85 4.62
N TRP A 71 -8.35 14.04 3.76
CA TRP A 71 -8.89 13.62 2.47
C TRP A 71 -8.98 12.09 2.33
N VAL A 72 -10.05 11.61 1.71
CA VAL A 72 -10.21 10.21 1.28
C VAL A 72 -9.64 10.00 -0.12
N GLY A 73 -9.15 8.80 -0.41
CA GLY A 73 -8.69 8.36 -1.74
C GLY A 73 -7.20 8.07 -1.84
N GLY A 74 -6.37 8.48 -0.87
CA GLY A 74 -4.95 8.17 -0.84
C GLY A 74 -4.23 8.59 -2.12
N GLN A 75 -3.80 7.60 -2.92
CA GLN A 75 -3.14 7.77 -4.22
C GLN A 75 -3.77 8.88 -5.09
N ILE A 76 -5.08 8.83 -5.32
CA ILE A 76 -5.75 9.76 -6.24
C ILE A 76 -5.94 11.18 -5.67
N SER A 77 -5.75 11.37 -4.36
CA SER A 77 -6.05 12.62 -3.65
C SER A 77 -4.89 13.03 -2.73
N SER A 78 -4.87 12.61 -1.47
CA SER A 78 -3.92 13.07 -0.44
C SER A 78 -2.45 12.81 -0.77
N GLN A 79 -2.17 11.83 -1.64
CA GLN A 79 -0.83 11.49 -2.13
C GLN A 79 -0.51 12.08 -3.51
N GLY A 80 -1.51 12.61 -4.22
CA GLY A 80 -1.35 13.40 -5.44
C GLY A 80 -0.93 12.62 -6.70
N THR A 81 -1.10 11.30 -6.74
CA THR A 81 -0.99 10.49 -7.97
C THR A 81 -2.33 10.48 -8.74
N SER A 82 -2.85 11.67 -9.02
CA SER A 82 -4.14 11.94 -9.66
C SER A 82 -4.15 11.74 -11.18
N ALA A 83 -3.45 10.69 -11.62
CA ALA A 83 -3.55 10.11 -12.95
C ALA A 83 -3.66 8.59 -12.79
N LEU A 84 -4.77 8.02 -13.25
CA LEU A 84 -5.08 6.61 -13.00
C LEU A 84 -4.17 5.70 -13.84
N ASP A 85 -3.40 4.86 -13.16
CA ASP A 85 -2.46 3.94 -13.81
C ASP A 85 -3.22 2.67 -14.24
N GLU A 86 -3.45 2.56 -15.55
CA GLU A 86 -4.31 1.53 -16.12
C GLU A 86 -3.68 0.87 -17.33
N ARG A 87 -3.68 -0.47 -17.34
CA ARG A 87 -3.28 -1.22 -18.52
C ARG A 87 -4.25 -0.98 -19.68
N SER A 88 -3.67 -0.84 -20.87
CA SER A 88 -4.39 -0.52 -22.11
C SER A 88 -5.54 -1.48 -22.38
N THR A 89 -5.29 -2.78 -22.23
CA THR A 89 -6.29 -3.84 -22.47
C THR A 89 -7.42 -3.79 -21.45
N GLN A 90 -7.11 -3.70 -20.15
CA GLN A 90 -8.13 -3.56 -19.11
C GLN A 90 -8.96 -2.29 -19.26
N ARG A 91 -8.32 -1.17 -19.66
CA ARG A 91 -8.99 0.10 -19.93
C ARG A 91 -9.90 0.06 -21.15
N GLN A 92 -9.47 -0.57 -22.25
CA GLN A 92 -10.28 -0.70 -23.46
C GLN A 92 -11.58 -1.47 -23.22
N GLU A 93 -11.50 -2.53 -22.42
CA GLU A 93 -12.64 -3.36 -22.06
C GLU A 93 -13.43 -2.83 -20.84
N LEU A 94 -12.93 -1.76 -20.19
CA LEU A 94 -13.44 -1.25 -18.92
C LEU A 94 -13.60 -2.35 -17.86
N PHE A 95 -12.67 -3.31 -17.82
CA PHE A 95 -12.77 -4.50 -16.98
C PHE A 95 -12.18 -4.24 -15.58
N PHE A 96 -12.90 -3.45 -14.78
CA PHE A 96 -12.54 -3.03 -13.42
C PHE A 96 -13.70 -3.25 -12.45
N PRO A 97 -13.46 -3.21 -11.12
CA PRO A 97 -14.54 -3.20 -10.13
C PRO A 97 -15.56 -2.06 -10.36
N LYS A 98 -16.85 -2.31 -10.14
CA LYS A 98 -17.93 -1.33 -10.41
C LYS A 98 -17.72 0.03 -9.74
N GLY A 99 -17.23 0.04 -8.49
CA GLY A 99 -17.05 1.28 -7.74
C GLY A 99 -15.91 2.14 -8.31
N TYR A 100 -14.86 1.49 -8.84
CA TYR A 100 -13.78 2.16 -9.54
C TYR A 100 -14.26 2.75 -10.89
N LEU A 101 -15.14 2.03 -11.61
CA LEU A 101 -15.79 2.54 -12.81
C LEU A 101 -16.71 3.72 -12.50
N GLU A 102 -17.53 3.64 -11.45
CA GLU A 102 -18.37 4.74 -10.99
C GLU A 102 -17.53 5.98 -10.63
N PHE A 103 -16.36 5.79 -10.00
CA PHE A 103 -15.44 6.90 -9.73
C PHE A 103 -14.93 7.56 -11.02
N ARG A 104 -14.50 6.76 -12.01
CA ARG A 104 -14.09 7.27 -13.34
C ARG A 104 -15.21 8.04 -14.03
N ASP A 105 -16.43 7.49 -14.02
CA ASP A 105 -17.59 8.14 -14.64
C ASP A 105 -17.88 9.48 -13.96
N ARG A 106 -17.81 9.53 -12.62
CA ARG A 106 -18.00 10.78 -11.87
C ARG A 106 -16.94 11.84 -12.17
N ILE A 107 -15.67 11.45 -12.40
CA ILE A 107 -14.65 12.39 -12.89
C ILE A 107 -15.05 12.94 -14.26
N GLY A 108 -15.46 12.04 -15.18
CA GLY A 108 -15.93 12.41 -16.51
C GLY A 108 -17.10 13.40 -16.46
N ASP A 109 -18.08 13.14 -15.60
CA ASP A 109 -19.25 13.99 -15.39
C ASP A 109 -18.88 15.34 -14.75
N PHE A 110 -17.96 15.34 -13.79
CA PHE A 110 -17.55 16.54 -13.06
C PHE A 110 -16.85 17.56 -13.98
N TYR A 111 -16.00 17.09 -14.89
CA TYR A 111 -15.24 17.97 -15.79
C TYR A 111 -15.78 18.03 -17.23
N GLY A 112 -16.73 17.16 -17.59
CA GLY A 112 -17.15 16.92 -18.98
C GLY A 112 -16.11 16.19 -19.84
N LYS A 113 -15.02 15.70 -19.23
CA LYS A 113 -13.97 14.88 -19.86
C LYS A 113 -13.13 14.19 -18.78
N LEU A 114 -12.59 13.01 -19.10
CA LEU A 114 -11.83 12.21 -18.15
C LEU A 114 -10.37 12.66 -17.98
N ASN A 115 -9.75 13.15 -19.06
CA ASN A 115 -8.38 13.68 -19.06
C ASN A 115 -8.41 15.21 -19.15
N LEU A 116 -8.62 15.87 -18.00
CA LEU A 116 -8.75 17.33 -17.94
C LEU A 116 -7.51 18.04 -18.50
N GLY A 117 -6.33 17.57 -18.09
CA GLY A 117 -5.05 18.16 -18.43
C GLY A 117 -4.34 17.56 -19.63
N GLU A 118 -4.93 16.63 -20.38
CA GLU A 118 -4.28 15.95 -21.52
C GLU A 118 -2.88 15.42 -21.15
N CYS A 119 -2.74 14.82 -19.98
CA CYS A 119 -1.53 14.12 -19.59
C CYS A 119 -1.29 12.93 -20.52
N TRP A 120 -0.03 12.55 -20.75
CA TRP A 120 0.27 11.44 -21.66
C TRP A 120 0.36 10.07 -20.97
N VAL A 121 0.52 10.01 -19.64
CA VAL A 121 0.61 8.72 -18.92
C VAL A 121 -0.72 8.00 -18.78
N SER A 122 -1.82 8.75 -18.71
CA SER A 122 -3.13 8.21 -18.38
C SER A 122 -4.23 8.73 -19.30
N ALA A 123 -5.31 7.97 -19.40
CA ALA A 123 -6.56 8.42 -19.99
C ALA A 123 -7.43 9.23 -19.00
N SER A 124 -7.01 9.33 -17.74
CA SER A 124 -7.71 10.04 -16.68
C SER A 124 -6.73 10.86 -15.86
N CYS A 125 -6.85 12.18 -15.91
CA CYS A 125 -6.03 13.12 -15.14
C CYS A 125 -6.91 14.24 -14.64
N PHE A 126 -6.78 14.55 -13.34
CA PHE A 126 -7.69 15.42 -12.60
C PHE A 126 -6.98 16.04 -11.40
N LEU A 127 -7.59 17.04 -10.77
CA LEU A 127 -7.04 17.65 -9.57
C LEU A 127 -7.23 16.74 -8.34
N PRO A 128 -6.20 16.58 -7.48
CA PRO A 128 -6.29 15.77 -6.26
C PRO A 128 -7.43 16.17 -5.30
N LYS A 129 -7.62 17.47 -5.06
CA LYS A 129 -8.73 17.99 -4.21
C LYS A 129 -10.12 17.62 -4.71
N ASP A 130 -10.28 17.56 -6.04
CA ASP A 130 -11.57 17.23 -6.63
C ASP A 130 -11.83 15.72 -6.58
N ALA A 131 -10.77 14.91 -6.61
CA ALA A 131 -10.85 13.46 -6.42
C ALA A 131 -11.35 13.08 -5.02
N ASP A 132 -10.85 13.75 -3.97
CA ASP A 132 -11.36 13.64 -2.60
C ASP A 132 -12.86 13.94 -2.53
N TYR A 133 -13.26 15.12 -3.03
CA TYR A 133 -14.66 15.55 -3.05
C TYR A 133 -15.60 14.58 -3.80
N ILE A 134 -15.17 14.11 -4.98
CA ILE A 134 -15.95 13.16 -5.79
C ILE A 134 -16.12 11.83 -5.05
N LEU A 135 -15.04 11.31 -4.47
CA LEU A 135 -15.04 10.03 -3.78
C LEU A 135 -15.83 10.08 -2.48
N GLU A 136 -15.70 11.15 -1.68
CA GLU A 136 -16.50 11.33 -0.46
C GLU A 136 -18.01 11.27 -0.78
N ARG A 137 -18.44 11.96 -1.85
CA ARG A 137 -19.83 11.90 -2.31
C ARG A 137 -20.25 10.52 -2.80
N GLN A 138 -19.35 9.80 -3.48
CA GLN A 138 -19.62 8.42 -3.89
C GLN A 138 -19.86 7.52 -2.68
N LEU A 139 -19.10 7.68 -1.59
CA LEU A 139 -19.30 6.92 -0.35
C LEU A 139 -20.62 7.32 0.34
N GLN A 140 -20.95 8.61 0.40
CA GLN A 140 -22.24 9.09 0.91
C GLN A 140 -23.43 8.55 0.09
N ASP A 141 -23.28 8.47 -1.24
CA ASP A 141 -24.27 7.87 -2.13
C ASP A 141 -24.41 6.36 -1.88
N ALA A 142 -23.31 5.64 -1.69
CA ALA A 142 -23.31 4.23 -1.35
C ALA A 142 -24.04 3.98 -0.03
N ALA A 143 -23.76 4.78 1.01
CA ALA A 143 -24.47 4.72 2.29
C ALA A 143 -25.99 4.86 2.11
N ARG A 144 -26.43 5.88 1.35
CA ARG A 144 -27.85 6.09 1.07
C ARG A 144 -28.47 4.94 0.28
N LYS A 145 -27.80 4.45 -0.76
CA LYS A 145 -28.29 3.36 -1.63
C LYS A 145 -28.43 2.04 -0.88
N GLY A 146 -27.45 1.68 -0.06
CA GLY A 146 -27.43 0.44 0.71
C GLY A 146 -28.15 0.50 2.04
N ASN A 147 -28.67 1.66 2.43
CA ASN A 147 -29.17 1.93 3.78
C ASN A 147 -28.10 1.64 4.87
N GLY A 148 -26.83 1.87 4.52
CA GLY A 148 -25.69 1.84 5.43
C GLY A 148 -25.43 3.20 6.06
N THR A 149 -24.51 3.26 7.01
CA THR A 149 -24.13 4.51 7.69
C THR A 149 -22.62 4.71 7.60
N LEU A 150 -22.18 5.80 6.97
CA LEU A 150 -20.78 6.19 6.96
C LEU A 150 -20.50 7.12 8.15
N LYS A 151 -19.54 6.75 8.99
CA LYS A 151 -18.93 7.60 10.01
C LYS A 151 -17.48 7.89 9.59
N TRP A 152 -17.23 9.10 9.13
CA TRP A 152 -15.93 9.53 8.60
C TRP A 152 -15.10 10.22 9.68
N PHE A 153 -13.86 9.75 9.88
CA PHE A 153 -12.92 10.27 10.87
C PHE A 153 -11.61 10.71 10.19
N PRO A 154 -11.57 11.91 9.59
CA PRO A 154 -10.35 12.49 9.06
C PRO A 154 -9.40 12.90 10.18
N ASN A 155 -8.12 13.11 9.86
CA ASN A 155 -7.06 13.50 10.80
C ASN A 155 -7.05 12.61 12.05
N THR A 156 -7.18 11.29 11.86
CA THR A 156 -7.37 10.31 12.91
C THR A 156 -6.46 9.11 12.68
N VAL A 157 -5.53 8.89 13.61
CA VAL A 157 -4.59 7.76 13.58
C VAL A 157 -5.02 6.67 14.55
N ILE A 158 -4.74 5.41 14.22
CA ILE A 158 -4.93 4.33 15.18
C ILE A 158 -3.75 4.28 16.16
N LYS A 159 -4.03 4.15 17.44
CA LYS A 159 -3.03 4.23 18.51
C LYS A 159 -2.90 2.93 19.30
N ASP A 160 -3.99 2.23 19.51
CA ASP A 160 -3.98 1.01 20.31
C ASP A 160 -5.12 0.07 19.92
N VAL A 161 -4.98 -1.21 20.24
CA VAL A 161 -6.04 -2.21 20.09
C VAL A 161 -6.08 -3.10 21.31
N GLN A 162 -7.29 -3.39 21.77
CA GLN A 162 -7.53 -4.41 22.79
C GLN A 162 -7.85 -5.73 22.08
N ILE A 163 -7.00 -6.72 22.30
CA ILE A 163 -7.21 -8.08 21.81
C ILE A 163 -7.64 -8.95 22.98
N GLU A 164 -8.72 -9.70 22.80
CA GLU A 164 -9.20 -10.68 23.77
C GLU A 164 -9.40 -12.03 23.12
N ARG A 165 -9.40 -13.08 23.96
CA ARG A 165 -9.73 -14.43 23.53
C ARG A 165 -11.24 -14.63 23.57
N VAL A 166 -11.86 -14.80 22.42
CA VAL A 166 -13.28 -15.13 22.25
C VAL A 166 -13.39 -16.62 21.90
N GLU A 167 -14.03 -17.41 22.77
CA GLU A 167 -14.07 -18.88 22.65
C GLU A 167 -15.04 -19.41 21.59
N ASN A 168 -14.94 -18.97 20.32
CA ASN A 168 -15.91 -19.30 19.26
C ASN A 168 -15.27 -19.80 17.92
N GLY A 169 -14.07 -20.41 17.99
CA GLY A 169 -13.33 -21.00 16.86
C GLY A 169 -12.15 -20.14 16.38
N GLY A 170 -11.16 -20.76 15.69
CA GLY A 170 -9.96 -20.07 15.18
C GLY A 170 -8.78 -20.08 16.15
N THR A 171 -7.98 -19.00 16.16
CA THR A 171 -7.00 -18.75 17.24
C THR A 171 -7.71 -18.31 18.53
N GLY A 172 -8.91 -17.74 18.37
CA GLY A 172 -9.70 -17.09 19.40
C GLY A 172 -9.31 -15.63 19.62
N GLU A 173 -8.21 -15.13 19.05
CA GLU A 173 -7.77 -13.74 19.26
C GLU A 173 -8.57 -12.79 18.35
N GLN A 174 -9.32 -11.89 18.97
CA GLN A 174 -10.10 -10.87 18.26
C GLN A 174 -9.81 -9.49 18.80
N ILE A 175 -9.77 -8.50 17.91
CA ILE A 175 -9.77 -7.10 18.30
C ILE A 175 -11.17 -6.79 18.82
N VAL A 176 -11.32 -6.49 20.10
CA VAL A 176 -12.61 -6.18 20.75
C VAL A 176 -12.86 -4.68 20.93
N SER A 177 -11.79 -3.88 20.86
CA SER A 177 -11.89 -2.42 20.73
C SER A 177 -10.60 -1.84 20.17
N ALA A 178 -10.68 -0.63 19.63
CA ALA A 178 -9.53 0.09 19.10
C ALA A 178 -9.53 1.53 19.62
N ILE A 179 -8.36 2.05 19.97
CA ILE A 179 -8.17 3.45 20.37
C ILE A 179 -7.56 4.20 19.20
N ALA A 180 -8.15 5.35 18.88
CA ALA A 180 -7.63 6.27 17.89
C ALA A 180 -7.44 7.67 18.49
N ILE A 181 -6.54 8.43 17.89
CA ILE A 181 -6.28 9.83 18.24
C ILE A 181 -6.71 10.69 17.05
N SER A 182 -7.82 11.40 17.24
CA SER A 182 -8.21 12.47 16.33
C SER A 182 -7.56 13.77 16.77
N HIS A 183 -7.02 14.52 15.81
CA HIS A 183 -6.32 15.77 16.08
C HIS A 183 -6.84 16.92 15.22
N LYS A 184 -6.76 18.12 15.78
CA LYS A 184 -7.12 19.38 15.13
C LYS A 184 -6.21 20.51 15.62
N PRO A 185 -6.09 21.64 14.91
CA PRO A 185 -5.20 22.71 15.34
C PRO A 185 -5.72 23.34 16.64
N GLN A 186 -4.81 23.71 17.55
CA GLN A 186 -5.15 24.50 18.73
C GLN A 186 -5.63 25.91 18.33
N PRO A 187 -6.47 26.58 19.14
CA PRO A 187 -6.84 27.97 18.89
C PRO A 187 -5.60 28.88 18.72
N ASN A 188 -5.64 29.78 17.74
CA ASN A 188 -4.54 30.70 17.39
C ASN A 188 -3.24 30.02 16.89
N THR A 189 -3.31 28.75 16.47
CA THR A 189 -2.23 28.11 15.71
C THR A 189 -2.58 28.00 14.22
N PRO A 190 -1.61 27.81 13.32
CA PRO A 190 -1.89 27.58 11.91
C PRO A 190 -2.86 26.39 11.71
N PRO A 191 -3.65 26.33 10.63
CA PRO A 191 -4.48 25.16 10.33
C PRO A 191 -3.61 23.91 10.07
N LEU A 192 -4.21 22.71 10.05
CA LEU A 192 -3.51 21.50 9.58
C LEU A 192 -3.06 21.69 8.12
N ASN A 193 -2.04 20.93 7.70
CA ASN A 193 -1.39 21.07 6.40
C ASN A 193 -0.67 22.42 6.19
N SER A 194 -0.38 23.16 7.28
CA SER A 194 0.52 24.31 7.25
C SER A 194 1.98 23.86 7.22
N GLU A 195 2.31 22.89 8.08
CA GLU A 195 3.61 22.22 8.11
C GLU A 195 3.56 20.87 7.36
N PRO A 196 4.70 20.42 6.81
CA PRO A 196 4.82 19.07 6.25
C PRO A 196 4.58 17.97 7.29
N LEU A 197 4.24 16.76 6.81
CA LEU A 197 3.91 15.60 7.65
C LEU A 197 5.04 15.25 8.64
N SER A 198 6.31 15.38 8.24
CA SER A 198 7.45 15.10 9.12
C SER A 198 7.47 15.94 10.41
N GLN A 199 6.81 17.09 10.44
CA GLN A 199 6.73 17.96 11.62
C GLN A 199 5.54 17.65 12.52
N ILE A 200 4.55 16.91 12.02
CA ILE A 200 3.27 16.68 12.68
C ILE A 200 3.08 15.22 13.09
N ILE A 201 3.68 14.27 12.34
CA ILE A 201 3.35 12.85 12.46
C ILE A 201 3.50 12.33 13.88
N GLU A 202 4.62 12.57 14.57
CA GLU A 202 4.82 12.08 15.94
C GLU A 202 3.82 12.70 16.92
N ASP A 203 3.53 13.99 16.77
CA ASP A 203 2.56 14.69 17.63
C ASP A 203 1.14 14.10 17.45
N ALA A 204 0.76 13.74 16.22
CA ALA A 204 -0.53 13.13 15.91
C ALA A 204 -0.79 11.79 16.65
N TYR A 205 0.26 11.05 17.02
CA TYR A 205 0.15 9.78 17.75
C TYR A 205 0.21 9.89 19.27
N THR A 206 0.45 11.07 19.84
CA THR A 206 0.51 11.19 21.31
C THR A 206 -0.89 11.40 21.92
N TYR A 207 -1.11 10.91 23.14
CA TYR A 207 -2.41 11.02 23.83
C TYR A 207 -2.73 12.44 24.29
N GLU A 208 -1.71 13.18 24.74
CA GLU A 208 -1.88 14.50 25.36
C GLU A 208 -1.94 15.59 24.32
N ASP A 209 -2.72 16.64 24.59
CA ASP A 209 -2.68 17.85 23.77
C ASP A 209 -1.25 18.40 23.73
N SER A 210 -0.86 18.94 22.57
CA SER A 210 0.37 19.69 22.42
C SER A 210 0.08 21.19 22.31
N SER A 211 1.14 21.99 22.22
CA SER A 211 1.03 23.40 21.85
C SER A 211 0.43 23.59 20.45
N ARG A 212 0.51 22.58 19.59
CA ARG A 212 0.10 22.63 18.19
C ARG A 212 -1.26 21.98 17.95
N LEU A 213 -1.51 20.84 18.57
CA LEU A 213 -2.65 19.97 18.29
C LEU A 213 -3.52 19.76 19.54
N LYS A 214 -4.82 19.99 19.37
CA LYS A 214 -5.87 19.55 20.29
C LYS A 214 -6.27 18.13 19.92
N LYS A 215 -6.31 17.23 20.90
CA LYS A 215 -6.53 15.79 20.67
C LYS A 215 -7.78 15.28 21.36
N THR A 216 -8.44 14.35 20.67
CA THR A 216 -9.61 13.61 21.14
C THR A 216 -9.30 12.14 21.03
N VAL A 217 -9.35 11.43 22.16
CA VAL A 217 -9.20 9.98 22.22
C VAL A 217 -10.55 9.35 21.92
N ILE A 218 -10.61 8.61 20.82
CA ILE A 218 -11.81 7.91 20.37
C ILE A 218 -11.61 6.42 20.63
N LYS A 219 -12.60 5.79 21.26
CA LYS A 219 -12.66 4.33 21.40
C LYS A 219 -13.70 3.77 20.44
N PHE A 220 -13.24 3.01 19.45
CA PHE A 220 -14.10 2.22 18.59
C PHE A 220 -14.44 0.89 19.24
N VAL A 221 -15.71 0.52 19.18
CA VAL A 221 -16.25 -0.72 19.75
C VAL A 221 -17.27 -1.35 18.78
N PRO A 222 -17.51 -2.66 18.88
CA PRO A 222 -18.64 -3.28 18.20
C PRO A 222 -19.98 -2.69 18.70
N PRO A 223 -21.06 -2.77 17.91
CA PRO A 223 -22.40 -2.38 18.36
C PRO A 223 -22.83 -3.26 19.53
N GLN A 224 -23.65 -2.72 20.43
CA GLN A 224 -24.27 -3.54 21.48
C GLN A 224 -25.13 -4.63 20.82
N ASN A 225 -24.79 -5.89 21.10
CA ASN A 225 -25.48 -7.04 20.55
C ASN A 225 -25.73 -8.08 21.65
N ASP A 226 -27.00 -8.39 21.90
CA ASP A 226 -27.42 -9.39 22.88
C ASP A 226 -27.21 -10.83 22.39
N ASN A 227 -26.81 -11.01 21.12
CA ASN A 227 -26.52 -12.32 20.55
C ASN A 227 -25.17 -12.86 21.06
N LEU A 228 -25.22 -13.57 22.18
CA LEU A 228 -24.07 -14.24 22.79
C LEU A 228 -23.48 -15.38 21.93
N GLU A 229 -24.20 -15.84 20.90
CA GLU A 229 -23.73 -16.87 19.96
C GLU A 229 -22.99 -16.29 18.73
N ALA A 230 -22.83 -14.96 18.66
CA ALA A 230 -22.08 -14.34 17.59
C ALA A 230 -20.59 -14.73 17.66
N LYS A 231 -20.01 -15.17 16.55
CA LYS A 231 -18.58 -15.48 16.47
C LYS A 231 -17.72 -14.21 16.49
N ALA A 232 -18.22 -13.12 15.92
CA ALA A 232 -17.64 -11.79 16.00
C ALA A 232 -18.76 -10.75 16.00
N HIS A 233 -18.58 -9.68 16.78
CA HIS A 233 -19.56 -8.60 16.89
C HIS A 233 -19.29 -7.44 15.92
N TRP A 234 -18.11 -7.42 15.30
CA TRP A 234 -17.68 -6.46 14.29
C TRP A 234 -16.46 -7.00 13.54
N MET A 235 -16.07 -6.34 12.44
CA MET A 235 -14.87 -6.65 11.67
C MET A 235 -13.92 -5.45 11.62
N VAL A 236 -12.62 -5.73 11.59
CA VAL A 236 -11.58 -4.71 11.40
C VAL A 236 -10.92 -4.91 10.03
N ILE A 237 -10.87 -3.86 9.22
CA ILE A 237 -10.20 -3.86 7.92
C ILE A 237 -8.96 -2.97 8.03
N GLU A 238 -7.78 -3.57 7.82
CA GLU A 238 -6.51 -2.88 7.67
C GLU A 238 -6.33 -2.50 6.20
N ALA A 239 -6.36 -1.21 5.92
CA ALA A 239 -6.23 -0.63 4.59
C ALA A 239 -5.30 0.60 4.57
N THR A 240 -4.45 0.76 5.58
CA THR A 240 -3.43 1.80 5.63
C THR A 240 -2.34 1.52 4.60
N GLU A 241 -1.63 2.58 4.22
CA GLU A 241 -0.56 2.53 3.23
C GLU A 241 0.64 1.66 3.66
N THR A 242 0.80 1.42 4.96
CA THR A 242 2.00 0.79 5.53
C THR A 242 1.72 -0.45 6.38
N GLY A 243 0.45 -0.85 6.52
CA GLY A 243 0.05 -1.94 7.39
C GLY A 243 0.24 -1.58 8.86
N GLU A 244 -0.38 -0.51 9.34
CA GLU A 244 -0.20 -0.02 10.71
C GLU A 244 -0.66 -1.02 11.76
N ILE A 245 -1.86 -1.60 11.63
CA ILE A 245 -2.37 -2.62 12.55
C ILE A 245 -1.49 -3.86 12.53
N ILE A 246 -0.93 -4.21 11.37
CA ILE A 246 0.01 -5.33 11.24
C ILE A 246 1.24 -5.11 12.14
N GLY A 247 1.81 -3.90 12.10
CA GLY A 247 2.92 -3.51 12.97
C GLY A 247 2.52 -3.39 14.45
N LEU A 248 1.39 -2.72 14.74
CA LEU A 248 0.86 -2.50 16.09
C LEU A 248 0.57 -3.82 16.82
N THR A 249 0.07 -4.83 16.12
CA THR A 249 -0.32 -6.13 16.70
C THR A 249 0.77 -7.19 16.64
N ASP A 250 1.93 -6.87 16.05
CA ASP A 250 3.07 -7.77 15.87
C ASP A 250 2.67 -9.16 15.31
N ILE A 251 1.73 -9.16 14.36
CA ILE A 251 1.42 -10.37 13.59
C ILE A 251 2.57 -10.63 12.59
N PRO A 252 2.83 -11.87 12.17
CA PRO A 252 3.98 -12.14 11.33
C PRO A 252 3.82 -11.52 9.93
N TYR A 253 4.78 -10.69 9.55
CA TYR A 253 4.82 -9.98 8.26
C TYR A 253 6.22 -10.01 7.64
N ARG A 254 6.29 -9.62 6.37
CA ARG A 254 7.52 -9.34 5.62
C ARG A 254 7.59 -7.86 5.26
N LEU A 255 8.81 -7.37 5.05
CA LEU A 255 9.12 -6.00 4.66
C LEU A 255 10.38 -6.02 3.79
N GLY A 256 10.44 -5.16 2.77
CA GLY A 256 11.57 -5.06 1.86
C GLY A 256 11.78 -6.33 1.04
N ILE A 257 13.03 -6.61 0.66
CA ILE A 257 13.37 -7.70 -0.27
C ILE A 257 13.12 -9.08 0.38
N ASP A 258 12.37 -9.91 -0.34
CA ASP A 258 12.17 -11.33 -0.03
C ASP A 258 13.36 -12.18 -0.52
N PRO A 259 13.75 -13.28 0.18
CA PRO A 259 14.88 -14.11 -0.24
C PRO A 259 14.70 -14.79 -1.61
N LEU A 260 15.81 -14.86 -2.36
CA LEU A 260 15.98 -15.65 -3.57
C LEU A 260 15.57 -17.10 -3.32
N SER A 261 14.62 -17.57 -4.12
CA SER A 261 14.06 -18.91 -4.01
C SER A 261 13.47 -19.35 -5.36
N ALA A 262 12.94 -20.58 -5.41
CA ALA A 262 12.17 -21.03 -6.58
C ALA A 262 10.88 -20.24 -6.83
N TYR A 263 10.38 -19.48 -5.85
CA TYR A 263 9.17 -18.66 -5.95
C TYR A 263 9.48 -17.18 -6.24
N GLU A 264 10.64 -16.71 -5.81
CA GLU A 264 11.19 -15.36 -6.05
C GLU A 264 12.55 -15.47 -6.77
N PRO A 265 12.60 -16.07 -7.97
CA PRO A 265 13.85 -16.39 -8.66
C PRO A 265 14.62 -15.14 -9.13
N SER A 266 13.98 -13.98 -9.20
CA SER A 266 14.61 -12.72 -9.59
C SER A 266 14.96 -11.82 -8.40
N SER A 267 14.81 -12.29 -7.16
CA SER A 267 15.21 -11.51 -5.99
C SER A 267 16.72 -11.20 -6.00
N SER A 268 17.08 -9.98 -5.61
CA SER A 268 18.48 -9.56 -5.52
C SER A 268 19.23 -10.12 -4.30
N SER A 269 18.54 -10.76 -3.36
CA SER A 269 19.11 -11.10 -2.07
C SER A 269 18.82 -12.54 -1.65
N ARG A 270 19.84 -13.25 -1.15
CA ARG A 270 19.71 -14.61 -0.55
C ARG A 270 19.09 -14.60 0.85
N THR A 271 19.01 -13.44 1.48
CA THR A 271 18.48 -13.25 2.84
C THR A 271 17.45 -12.11 2.82
N PRO A 272 16.50 -12.08 3.77
CA PRO A 272 15.56 -10.96 3.84
C PRO A 272 16.30 -9.64 4.05
N ASP A 273 15.85 -8.57 3.39
CA ASP A 273 16.40 -7.21 3.58
C ASP A 273 15.25 -6.23 3.87
N PRO A 274 14.88 -6.02 5.15
CA PRO A 274 13.74 -5.19 5.52
C PRO A 274 13.98 -3.68 5.36
N TYR A 275 15.19 -3.26 4.97
CA TYR A 275 15.53 -1.86 4.81
C TYR A 275 15.36 -1.36 3.38
N CYS A 276 15.39 -2.27 2.41
CA CYS A 276 15.20 -1.98 1.00
C CYS A 276 13.72 -2.14 0.62
N THR A 277 12.89 -1.18 1.01
CA THR A 277 11.54 -1.03 0.46
C THR A 277 11.60 -0.25 -0.85
N GLN A 278 10.55 -0.35 -1.67
CA GLN A 278 10.39 0.52 -2.84
C GLN A 278 10.32 2.00 -2.44
N GLY A 279 10.80 2.86 -3.34
CA GLY A 279 10.78 4.31 -3.17
C GLY A 279 9.39 4.90 -2.90
N PHE A 280 9.35 5.99 -2.15
CA PHE A 280 8.15 6.77 -1.90
C PHE A 280 8.32 8.20 -2.44
N THR A 281 7.21 8.91 -2.63
CA THR A 281 7.22 10.19 -3.33
C THR A 281 6.34 11.21 -2.62
N TYR A 282 6.91 12.35 -2.24
CA TYR A 282 6.09 13.54 -2.02
C TYR A 282 5.82 14.19 -3.38
N THR A 283 4.56 14.18 -3.80
CA THR A 283 4.17 14.83 -5.04
C THR A 283 3.94 16.31 -4.78
N PHE A 284 4.03 17.11 -5.84
CA PHE A 284 3.75 18.55 -5.79
C PHE A 284 3.21 19.03 -7.12
N ALA A 285 2.50 20.15 -7.10
CA ALA A 285 2.02 20.80 -8.30
C ALA A 285 2.95 21.96 -8.70
N MET A 286 3.15 22.12 -10.01
CA MET A 286 3.77 23.31 -10.58
C MET A 286 2.93 23.84 -11.73
N GLU A 287 2.96 25.16 -11.92
CA GLU A 287 2.21 25.87 -12.97
C GLU A 287 3.16 26.53 -13.94
N LYS A 288 2.83 26.48 -15.24
CA LYS A 288 3.51 27.28 -16.25
C LYS A 288 3.01 28.72 -16.23
N THR A 289 3.92 29.67 -16.20
CA THR A 289 3.63 31.11 -16.19
C THR A 289 3.89 31.75 -17.56
N GLU A 290 3.36 32.95 -17.78
CA GLU A 290 3.56 33.69 -19.03
C GLU A 290 5.01 34.20 -19.19
N THR A 291 5.65 34.55 -18.07
CA THR A 291 7.01 35.11 -18.05
C THR A 291 7.87 34.39 -17.01
N PRO A 292 9.20 34.29 -17.21
CA PRO A 292 10.13 33.78 -16.21
C PRO A 292 9.91 34.35 -14.81
N GLN A 293 10.01 33.50 -13.80
CA GLN A 293 9.88 33.84 -12.38
C GLN A 293 11.21 33.65 -11.65
N PRO A 294 11.45 34.35 -10.53
CA PRO A 294 12.59 34.08 -9.68
C PRO A 294 12.57 32.64 -9.16
N GLN A 295 13.69 31.93 -9.31
CA GLN A 295 13.86 30.55 -8.83
C GLN A 295 14.93 30.55 -7.72
N PRO A 296 14.59 30.97 -6.49
CA PRO A 296 15.54 30.91 -5.40
C PRO A 296 15.99 29.48 -5.17
N GLU A 297 17.30 29.28 -5.00
CA GLU A 297 17.88 27.98 -4.67
C GLU A 297 17.56 27.63 -3.20
N PRO A 298 16.89 26.50 -2.91
CA PRO A 298 16.70 26.03 -1.55
C PRO A 298 18.05 25.73 -0.86
N GLU A 299 18.16 26.01 0.44
CA GLU A 299 19.42 25.84 1.20
C GLU A 299 19.98 24.40 1.13
N PHE A 300 19.09 23.40 1.03
CA PHE A 300 19.45 21.98 0.93
C PHE A 300 19.64 21.50 -0.52
N TYR A 301 19.44 22.32 -1.55
CA TYR A 301 19.44 21.87 -2.95
C TYR A 301 20.75 21.18 -3.34
N GLN A 302 21.91 21.75 -2.97
CA GLN A 302 23.22 21.21 -3.31
C GLN A 302 23.46 19.81 -2.71
N GLN A 303 22.77 19.45 -1.63
CA GLN A 303 22.81 18.10 -1.07
C GLN A 303 22.21 17.08 -2.05
N TYR A 304 21.03 17.39 -2.62
CA TYR A 304 20.27 16.47 -3.46
C TYR A 304 20.57 16.59 -4.96
N ALA A 305 21.15 17.70 -5.43
CA ALA A 305 21.49 17.91 -6.84
C ALA A 305 22.25 16.75 -7.52
N PRO A 306 23.17 16.01 -6.84
CA PRO A 306 23.85 14.85 -7.41
C PRO A 306 22.95 13.64 -7.70
N TYR A 307 21.68 13.65 -7.27
CA TYR A 307 20.73 12.57 -7.49
C TYR A 307 19.89 12.77 -8.76
N TYR A 308 19.44 13.99 -9.03
CA TYR A 308 18.39 14.23 -10.02
C TYR A 308 18.81 13.96 -11.46
N SER A 309 17.89 13.38 -12.24
CA SER A 309 18.09 13.06 -13.64
C SER A 309 16.77 12.88 -14.38
N TYR A 310 16.79 13.12 -15.69
CA TYR A 310 15.77 12.64 -16.61
C TYR A 310 15.77 11.12 -16.82
N GLU A 311 16.74 10.41 -16.23
CA GLU A 311 16.98 8.95 -16.29
C GLU A 311 17.45 8.46 -17.65
N LEU A 312 16.74 8.81 -18.73
CA LEU A 312 17.00 8.32 -20.09
C LEU A 312 17.03 9.49 -21.09
N GLU A 313 17.93 9.44 -22.07
CA GLU A 313 17.99 10.46 -23.14
C GLU A 313 16.65 10.67 -23.85
N ARG A 314 15.88 9.58 -24.08
CA ARG A 314 14.56 9.65 -24.72
C ARG A 314 13.48 10.35 -23.86
N LEU A 315 13.75 10.59 -22.58
CA LEU A 315 12.87 11.28 -21.64
C LEU A 315 13.42 12.65 -21.24
N ALA A 316 14.61 13.03 -21.73
CA ALA A 316 15.33 14.25 -21.36
C ALA A 316 14.80 15.51 -22.05
N ASP A 317 13.51 15.77 -21.86
CA ASP A 317 12.81 16.96 -22.32
C ASP A 317 11.89 17.49 -21.22
N PHE A 318 12.01 18.79 -20.93
CA PHE A 318 11.24 19.40 -19.85
C PHE A 318 9.74 19.34 -20.11
N ASP A 319 9.29 19.66 -21.32
CA ASP A 319 7.87 19.71 -21.63
C ASP A 319 7.25 18.30 -21.60
N LEU A 320 8.02 17.27 -21.99
CA LEU A 320 7.65 15.87 -21.81
C LEU A 320 7.44 15.54 -20.34
N VAL A 321 8.39 15.84 -19.46
CA VAL A 321 8.26 15.56 -18.02
C VAL A 321 7.10 16.35 -17.40
N PHE A 322 6.99 17.64 -17.72
CA PHE A 322 5.89 18.48 -17.25
C PHE A 322 4.53 17.91 -17.68
N THR A 323 4.41 17.42 -18.92
CA THR A 323 3.15 16.87 -19.43
C THR A 323 2.88 15.43 -19.02
N TYR A 324 3.80 14.76 -18.32
CA TYR A 324 3.64 13.39 -17.82
C TYR A 324 2.35 13.23 -17.03
N ARG A 325 2.18 14.08 -16.02
CA ARG A 325 0.98 14.18 -15.17
C ARG A 325 0.48 15.62 -15.13
N ARG A 326 0.26 16.22 -16.32
CA ARG A 326 -0.47 17.50 -16.44
C ARG A 326 -1.93 17.28 -16.07
N ILE A 327 -2.32 17.79 -14.91
CA ILE A 327 -3.66 17.62 -14.33
C ILE A 327 -4.65 18.68 -14.81
N TYR A 328 -4.15 19.81 -15.30
CA TYR A 328 -4.97 20.87 -15.88
C TYR A 328 -4.30 21.51 -17.09
N LYS A 329 -5.07 21.70 -18.15
CA LYS A 329 -4.64 22.36 -19.39
C LYS A 329 -5.47 23.62 -19.55
N ALA A 330 -4.81 24.77 -19.54
CA ALA A 330 -5.47 26.07 -19.58
C ALA A 330 -5.90 26.44 -20.99
N GLN A 331 -5.06 26.16 -21.99
CA GLN A 331 -5.32 26.55 -23.38
C GLN A 331 -4.97 25.41 -24.36
N PRO A 332 -5.68 25.34 -25.51
CA PRO A 332 -5.25 24.48 -26.62
C PRO A 332 -3.84 24.84 -27.10
N SER A 333 -3.08 23.84 -27.51
CA SER A 333 -1.73 24.03 -28.06
C SER A 333 -1.40 22.95 -29.07
N GLU A 334 -0.32 23.15 -29.83
CA GLU A 334 0.13 22.20 -30.83
C GLU A 334 0.63 20.89 -30.21
N ARG A 335 0.53 19.81 -30.98
CA ARG A 335 1.04 18.50 -30.61
C ARG A 335 2.48 18.35 -31.12
N VAL A 336 3.36 17.93 -30.24
CA VAL A 336 4.78 17.66 -30.52
C VAL A 336 5.11 16.23 -30.13
N THR A 337 6.27 15.75 -30.58
CA THR A 337 6.78 14.41 -30.25
C THR A 337 8.25 14.52 -29.86
N PHE A 338 8.59 13.91 -28.73
CA PHE A 338 9.97 13.76 -28.27
C PHE A 338 10.19 12.31 -27.80
N GLY A 339 11.31 11.69 -28.18
CA GLY A 339 11.63 10.32 -27.74
C GLY A 339 10.58 9.26 -28.09
N GLY A 340 9.76 9.50 -29.12
CA GLY A 340 8.63 8.63 -29.50
C GLY A 340 7.33 8.84 -28.71
N ILE A 341 7.30 9.80 -27.78
CA ILE A 341 6.13 10.14 -26.97
C ILE A 341 5.52 11.44 -27.48
N GLY A 342 4.23 11.42 -27.79
CA GLY A 342 3.51 12.58 -28.33
C GLY A 342 2.63 13.26 -27.28
N PHE A 343 2.86 14.55 -27.04
CA PHE A 343 2.15 15.39 -26.07
C PHE A 343 1.86 16.78 -26.67
N THR A 344 1.01 17.59 -26.03
CA THR A 344 0.79 18.98 -26.47
C THR A 344 1.66 19.95 -25.67
N THR A 345 2.26 20.92 -26.34
CA THR A 345 3.17 21.90 -25.71
C THR A 345 2.51 22.59 -24.51
N PRO A 346 3.20 22.74 -23.36
CA PRO A 346 2.68 23.47 -22.21
C PRO A 346 2.30 24.92 -22.54
N THR A 347 1.18 25.39 -22.00
CA THR A 347 0.71 26.80 -22.09
C THR A 347 0.66 27.48 -20.73
N PRO A 348 0.78 28.83 -20.63
CA PRO A 348 0.57 29.53 -19.37
C PRO A 348 -0.77 29.16 -18.72
N GLY A 349 -0.74 28.86 -17.43
CA GLY A 349 -1.86 28.34 -16.64
C GLY A 349 -1.99 26.81 -16.62
N ASP A 350 -1.20 26.07 -17.41
CA ASP A 350 -1.16 24.61 -17.29
C ASP A 350 -0.59 24.22 -15.92
N ILE A 351 -1.18 23.19 -15.29
CA ILE A 351 -0.75 22.69 -13.98
C ILE A 351 -0.38 21.21 -14.09
N ALA A 352 0.79 20.86 -13.57
CA ALA A 352 1.29 19.49 -13.57
C ALA A 352 1.68 19.01 -12.18
N MET A 353 1.25 17.79 -11.85
CA MET A 353 1.73 17.05 -10.68
C MET A 353 3.03 16.34 -11.01
N GLN A 354 4.02 16.42 -10.13
CA GLN A 354 5.31 15.78 -10.33
C GLN A 354 5.43 14.48 -9.52
N ASN A 355 5.88 13.42 -10.20
CA ASN A 355 6.22 12.10 -9.67
C ASN A 355 7.21 11.46 -10.66
N TRP A 356 8.49 11.44 -10.33
CA TRP A 356 9.56 11.03 -11.23
C TRP A 356 10.65 10.24 -10.49
N THR A 357 11.06 9.09 -11.06
CA THR A 357 11.91 8.09 -10.42
C THR A 357 13.30 8.59 -10.03
N TRP A 358 14.01 9.26 -10.95
CA TRP A 358 15.26 9.95 -10.64
C TRP A 358 15.01 11.43 -10.31
N GLY A 359 13.88 11.71 -9.68
CA GLY A 359 13.43 13.05 -9.34
C GLY A 359 12.96 13.14 -7.89
N ASN A 360 11.67 13.34 -7.69
CA ASN A 360 11.09 13.47 -6.34
C ASN A 360 10.80 12.12 -5.65
N ASP A 361 11.11 10.99 -6.29
CA ASP A 361 11.14 9.69 -5.61
C ASP A 361 12.33 9.63 -4.64
N TYR A 362 12.02 9.48 -3.35
CA TYR A 362 12.98 9.22 -2.30
C TYR A 362 13.15 7.71 -2.11
N ARG A 363 14.37 7.20 -2.26
CA ARG A 363 14.66 5.75 -2.40
C ARG A 363 15.63 5.24 -1.31
N PRO A 364 15.22 5.24 -0.04
CA PRO A 364 16.05 4.78 1.06
C PRO A 364 16.25 3.26 1.00
N GLY A 365 17.38 2.75 1.47
CA GLY A 365 17.74 1.33 1.34
C GLY A 365 18.62 0.75 2.45
N THR A 366 18.78 1.45 3.57
CA THR A 366 19.71 1.03 4.63
C THR A 366 19.08 1.14 6.02
N SER A 367 19.65 0.50 7.04
CA SER A 367 19.13 0.54 8.41
C SER A 367 19.18 1.92 9.07
N VAL A 368 19.99 2.85 8.54
CA VAL A 368 20.07 4.24 9.01
C VAL A 368 19.12 5.16 8.25
N ASP A 369 18.67 4.73 7.06
CA ASP A 369 17.79 5.47 6.17
C ASP A 369 16.84 4.50 5.48
N ASN A 370 15.69 4.27 6.13
CA ASN A 370 14.55 3.45 5.71
C ASN A 370 13.27 4.13 6.17
N LEU A 371 12.23 4.17 5.33
CA LEU A 371 10.97 4.86 5.65
C LEU A 371 10.17 4.10 6.72
N ILE A 372 9.93 2.82 6.47
CA ILE A 372 9.11 1.96 7.34
C ILE A 372 10.05 1.25 8.30
N TYR A 373 9.83 1.41 9.60
CA TYR A 373 10.66 0.74 10.59
C TYR A 373 10.50 -0.78 10.54
N SER A 374 11.64 -1.50 10.58
CA SER A 374 11.67 -2.95 10.75
C SER A 374 11.11 -3.34 12.11
N ARG A 375 10.77 -4.63 12.29
CA ARG A 375 10.28 -5.13 13.57
C ARG A 375 11.28 -4.86 14.71
N GLU A 376 12.56 -5.09 14.45
CA GLU A 376 13.65 -4.88 15.41
C GLU A 376 13.78 -3.40 15.78
N GLN A 377 13.60 -2.49 14.81
CA GLN A 377 13.60 -1.05 15.06
C GLN A 377 12.39 -0.65 15.90
N LEU A 378 11.19 -1.15 15.58
CA LEU A 378 9.96 -0.91 16.36
C LEU A 378 10.12 -1.38 17.82
N GLU A 379 10.68 -2.57 18.02
CA GLU A 379 10.97 -3.14 19.33
C GLU A 379 11.96 -2.27 20.11
N ALA A 380 13.08 -1.89 19.48
CA ALA A 380 14.12 -1.06 20.09
C ALA A 380 13.62 0.33 20.50
N MET A 381 12.66 0.90 19.76
CA MET A 381 12.03 2.18 20.09
C MET A 381 10.84 2.05 21.05
N GLY A 382 10.47 0.84 21.45
CA GLY A 382 9.34 0.58 22.34
C GLY A 382 7.96 0.74 21.67
N GLN A 383 7.87 0.82 20.34
CA GLN A 383 6.59 0.95 19.63
C GLN A 383 5.73 -0.32 19.68
N LEU A 384 6.33 -1.47 19.97
CA LEU A 384 5.62 -2.74 20.18
C LEU A 384 5.14 -2.93 21.63
N GLN A 385 5.44 -1.98 22.53
CA GLN A 385 4.93 -2.02 23.91
C GLN A 385 3.50 -1.46 23.97
N PRO A 386 2.67 -1.89 24.93
CA PRO A 386 1.33 -1.31 25.11
C PRO A 386 1.37 0.21 25.16
N HIS A 387 0.46 0.86 24.43
CA HIS A 387 0.39 2.33 24.28
C HIS A 387 1.59 3.01 23.59
N GLY A 388 2.59 2.25 23.13
CA GLY A 388 3.85 2.76 22.59
C GLY A 388 3.83 3.10 21.09
N TRP A 389 2.79 2.70 20.35
CA TRP A 389 2.75 2.84 18.89
C TRP A 389 2.82 4.29 18.40
N MET A 390 3.68 4.58 17.42
CA MET A 390 3.86 5.92 16.84
C MET A 390 3.77 5.91 15.31
N GLY A 391 2.96 5.02 14.73
CA GLY A 391 2.74 4.90 13.29
C GLY A 391 3.83 4.12 12.53
N GLY A 392 4.93 3.76 13.18
CA GLY A 392 5.97 2.90 12.61
C GLY A 392 6.69 3.48 11.39
N LEU A 393 6.73 4.80 11.24
CA LEU A 393 7.45 5.53 10.19
C LEU A 393 8.62 6.35 10.74
N ARG A 394 9.69 6.48 9.95
CA ARG A 394 10.85 7.29 10.28
C ARG A 394 10.67 8.75 9.86
N THR A 395 10.47 9.61 10.86
CA THR A 395 10.27 11.06 10.71
C THR A 395 11.39 11.76 9.94
N GLU A 396 12.65 11.40 10.22
CA GLU A 396 13.83 11.94 9.52
C GLU A 396 13.76 11.66 8.01
N THR A 397 13.39 10.44 7.62
CA THR A 397 13.31 10.04 6.21
C THR A 397 12.12 10.70 5.51
N LEU A 398 11.00 10.93 6.21
CA LEU A 398 9.91 11.76 5.68
C LEU A 398 10.40 13.18 5.35
N SER A 399 11.13 13.82 6.28
CA SER A 399 11.70 15.16 6.08
C SER A 399 12.65 15.23 4.89
N LYS A 400 13.52 14.23 4.73
CA LYS A 400 14.40 14.14 3.56
C LYS A 400 13.62 13.95 2.25
N GLY A 401 12.54 13.17 2.26
CA GLY A 401 11.64 13.03 1.12
C GLY A 401 10.96 14.34 0.72
N GLU A 402 10.56 15.15 1.71
CA GLU A 402 9.97 16.49 1.50
C GLU A 402 10.98 17.44 0.87
N GLN A 403 12.21 17.47 1.38
CA GLN A 403 13.31 18.26 0.81
C GLN A 403 13.69 17.80 -0.60
N ASN A 404 13.76 16.49 -0.85
CA ASN A 404 14.04 15.92 -2.17
C ASN A 404 12.99 16.35 -3.20
N ALA A 405 11.71 16.41 -2.82
CA ALA A 405 10.66 16.89 -3.72
C ALA A 405 10.81 18.38 -4.07
N ILE A 406 11.07 19.25 -3.08
CA ILE A 406 11.28 20.69 -3.31
C ILE A 406 12.58 20.92 -4.12
N GLY A 407 13.63 20.16 -3.83
CA GLY A 407 14.88 20.21 -4.57
C GLY A 407 14.71 19.76 -6.03
N PHE A 408 13.88 18.74 -6.29
CA PHE A 408 13.56 18.30 -7.64
C PHE A 408 12.84 19.38 -8.46
N TYR A 409 11.90 20.12 -7.85
CA TYR A 409 11.31 21.29 -8.51
C TYR A 409 12.40 22.27 -8.95
N HIS A 410 13.30 22.67 -8.05
CA HIS A 410 14.38 23.60 -8.38
C HIS A 410 15.30 23.05 -9.47
N TRP A 411 15.68 21.77 -9.38
CA TRP A 411 16.44 21.09 -10.43
C TRP A 411 15.75 21.20 -11.79
N LEU A 412 14.45 20.92 -11.83
CA LEU A 412 13.67 20.87 -13.06
C LEU A 412 13.56 22.25 -13.72
N VAL A 413 13.38 23.33 -12.95
CA VAL A 413 13.17 24.69 -13.50
C VAL A 413 14.45 25.53 -13.62
N ALA A 414 15.46 25.30 -12.78
CA ALA A 414 16.67 26.14 -12.71
C ALA A 414 17.99 25.36 -12.78
N GLY A 415 17.98 24.08 -12.39
CA GLY A 415 19.16 23.22 -12.45
C GLY A 415 19.71 23.02 -13.87
N THR A 416 21.01 22.74 -13.95
CA THR A 416 21.78 22.58 -15.19
C THR A 416 22.58 21.27 -15.29
N THR A 417 22.51 20.44 -14.26
CA THR A 417 23.24 19.15 -14.18
C THR A 417 22.26 17.99 -14.32
N ASP A 418 22.73 16.83 -14.75
CA ASP A 418 21.96 15.59 -14.76
C ASP A 418 22.88 14.45 -14.29
N SER A 419 22.47 13.73 -13.23
CA SER A 419 23.33 12.75 -12.56
C SER A 419 23.63 11.51 -13.41
N GLN A 420 22.74 11.16 -14.34
CA GLN A 420 22.86 9.95 -15.16
C GLN A 420 23.34 10.27 -16.58
N LEU A 421 22.86 11.38 -17.14
CA LEU A 421 23.11 11.75 -18.54
C LEU A 421 24.26 12.75 -18.71
N GLY A 422 24.74 13.33 -17.61
CA GLY A 422 25.88 14.23 -17.58
C GLY A 422 25.57 15.66 -18.02
N ASP A 423 26.63 16.42 -18.31
CA ASP A 423 26.55 17.86 -18.54
C ASP A 423 25.90 18.21 -19.90
N GLY A 424 25.19 19.34 -19.93
CA GLY A 424 24.63 19.93 -21.16
C GLY A 424 23.28 19.37 -21.61
N VAL A 425 22.79 18.31 -20.95
CA VAL A 425 21.46 17.73 -21.18
C VAL A 425 20.37 18.64 -20.58
N LYS A 426 20.57 19.09 -19.35
CA LYS A 426 19.59 19.86 -18.60
C LYS A 426 19.70 21.36 -18.91
N LYS A 427 18.58 21.99 -19.29
CA LYS A 427 18.47 23.44 -19.49
C LYS A 427 17.49 24.06 -18.48
N PRO A 428 17.66 25.32 -18.06
CA PRO A 428 16.69 26.02 -17.23
C PRO A 428 15.37 26.35 -17.95
N HIS A 429 14.27 26.25 -17.22
CA HIS A 429 12.90 26.60 -17.61
C HIS A 429 12.25 27.45 -16.51
N PRO A 430 12.70 28.71 -16.32
CA PRO A 430 12.34 29.54 -15.17
C PRO A 430 10.91 30.07 -15.20
N ASP A 431 10.15 29.81 -16.27
CA ASP A 431 8.77 30.21 -16.50
C ASP A 431 7.75 29.30 -15.79
N HIS A 432 8.10 28.76 -14.63
CA HIS A 432 7.22 27.92 -13.82
C HIS A 432 7.23 28.35 -12.36
N ILE A 433 6.16 28.04 -11.64
CA ILE A 433 6.07 28.27 -10.19
C ILE A 433 5.68 26.99 -9.47
N PHE A 434 6.25 26.78 -8.29
CA PHE A 434 5.82 25.76 -7.35
C PHE A 434 4.53 26.23 -6.67
N LEU A 435 3.46 25.45 -6.77
CA LEU A 435 2.17 25.84 -6.22
C LEU A 435 2.10 25.55 -4.71
N THR A 436 1.79 26.58 -3.93
CA THR A 436 1.63 26.52 -2.47
C THR A 436 0.32 27.16 -2.04
N GLY A 437 -0.03 27.01 -0.76
CA GLY A 437 -1.24 27.57 -0.18
C GLY A 437 -2.43 26.62 -0.25
N PHE A 438 -3.44 26.89 0.60
CA PHE A 438 -4.62 26.04 0.74
C PHE A 438 -5.53 25.99 -0.50
N ASP A 439 -5.37 26.94 -1.43
CA ASP A 439 -6.10 26.94 -2.70
C ASP A 439 -5.40 26.11 -3.80
N SER A 440 -4.15 25.69 -3.55
CA SER A 440 -3.38 24.83 -4.47
C SER A 440 -4.06 23.47 -4.69
N PRO A 441 -3.69 22.72 -5.75
CA PRO A 441 -4.26 21.40 -6.01
C PRO A 441 -4.14 20.39 -4.86
N MET A 442 -3.11 20.52 -4.01
CA MET A 442 -2.90 19.67 -2.83
C MET A 442 -3.54 20.20 -1.55
N GLY A 443 -4.02 21.44 -1.52
CA GLY A 443 -4.64 22.03 -0.33
C GLY A 443 -3.69 22.09 0.88
N THR A 444 -2.40 22.31 0.63
CA THR A 444 -1.36 22.41 1.67
C THR A 444 -0.62 23.75 1.56
N ALA A 445 -0.29 24.38 2.69
CA ALA A 445 0.44 25.64 2.67
C ALA A 445 1.87 25.46 2.12
N HIS A 446 2.47 24.30 2.38
CA HIS A 446 3.82 23.94 1.91
C HIS A 446 3.85 23.39 0.47
N GLY A 447 2.69 23.12 -0.16
CA GLY A 447 2.56 22.71 -1.57
C GLY A 447 2.90 21.25 -1.92
N LEU A 448 3.42 20.47 -0.96
CA LEU A 448 3.62 19.03 -1.11
C LEU A 448 2.32 18.27 -0.84
N SER A 449 2.27 17.00 -1.25
CA SER A 449 1.20 16.08 -0.89
C SER A 449 1.05 15.94 0.64
N LYS A 450 -0.20 15.74 1.09
CA LYS A 450 -0.55 15.62 2.52
C LYS A 450 0.06 14.38 3.16
N TYR A 451 0.17 13.32 2.36
CA TYR A 451 0.84 12.07 2.69
C TYR A 451 1.72 11.66 1.50
N PRO A 452 2.88 11.01 1.69
CA PRO A 452 3.66 10.54 0.55
C PRO A 452 2.96 9.39 -0.17
N TYR A 453 3.18 9.29 -1.48
CA TYR A 453 2.85 8.08 -2.23
C TYR A 453 3.83 6.96 -1.83
N ILE A 454 3.35 5.99 -1.06
CA ILE A 454 4.13 4.84 -0.60
C ILE A 454 3.81 3.65 -1.52
N ARG A 455 4.84 2.99 -2.05
CA ARG A 455 4.67 1.86 -3.00
C ARG A 455 4.63 0.49 -2.34
N GLU A 456 5.10 0.37 -1.11
CA GLU A 456 5.23 -0.91 -0.40
C GLU A 456 4.98 -0.72 1.10
N GLY A 457 4.20 -1.61 1.71
CA GLY A 457 3.92 -1.65 3.14
C GLY A 457 4.42 -2.93 3.81
N ARG A 458 4.07 -3.12 5.10
CA ARG A 458 4.23 -4.41 5.79
C ARG A 458 3.28 -5.42 5.17
N ARG A 459 3.81 -6.51 4.61
CA ARG A 459 3.03 -7.53 3.90
C ARG A 459 2.80 -8.70 4.82
N ILE A 460 1.55 -9.04 5.13
CA ILE A 460 1.27 -10.20 5.99
C ILE A 460 1.79 -11.48 5.34
N ILE A 461 1.96 -12.52 6.14
CA ILE A 461 1.96 -13.89 5.62
C ILE A 461 0.53 -14.40 5.78
N GLY A 462 -0.11 -14.84 4.70
CA GLY A 462 -1.50 -15.28 4.74
C GLY A 462 -1.69 -16.46 5.69
N ARG A 463 -2.88 -16.57 6.30
CA ARG A 463 -3.19 -17.58 7.31
C ARG A 463 -2.89 -19.01 6.80
N PRO A 464 -2.14 -19.82 7.57
CA PRO A 464 -1.92 -21.21 7.24
C PRO A 464 -3.21 -21.99 7.02
N ASN A 465 -3.23 -22.83 5.99
CA ASN A 465 -4.35 -23.70 5.68
C ASN A 465 -3.85 -25.06 5.15
N TYR A 466 -4.78 -25.94 4.76
CA TYR A 466 -4.43 -27.29 4.28
C TYR A 466 -3.51 -27.29 3.05
N ALA A 467 -3.65 -26.30 2.15
CA ALA A 467 -2.81 -26.18 0.95
C ALA A 467 -1.49 -25.43 1.23
N HIS A 468 -1.46 -24.59 2.26
CA HIS A 468 -0.35 -23.70 2.59
C HIS A 468 -0.05 -23.76 4.11
N PRO A 469 0.57 -24.84 4.61
CA PRO A 469 0.78 -25.04 6.05
C PRO A 469 1.72 -24.03 6.70
N ASP A 470 2.61 -23.40 5.91
CA ASP A 470 3.54 -22.36 6.37
C ASP A 470 3.02 -20.94 6.11
N GLY A 471 1.76 -20.83 5.67
CA GLY A 471 1.13 -19.58 5.28
C GLY A 471 1.17 -19.32 3.77
N PHE A 472 0.39 -18.34 3.34
CA PHE A 472 0.16 -18.03 1.94
C PHE A 472 0.90 -16.77 1.50
N THR A 473 1.39 -16.74 0.26
CA THR A 473 1.97 -15.55 -0.38
C THR A 473 1.80 -15.67 -1.89
N VAL A 474 1.38 -14.59 -2.56
CA VAL A 474 1.48 -14.43 -4.01
C VAL A 474 2.91 -14.02 -4.34
N ASN A 475 3.59 -14.79 -5.18
CA ASN A 475 5.00 -14.61 -5.50
C ASN A 475 5.19 -14.10 -6.94
N GLU A 476 6.41 -13.74 -7.30
CA GLU A 476 6.83 -13.32 -8.62
C GLU A 476 6.39 -14.33 -9.68
N VAL A 477 6.73 -15.60 -9.45
CA VAL A 477 6.39 -16.70 -10.36
C VAL A 477 4.90 -16.93 -10.46
N ASP A 478 4.03 -16.21 -9.75
CA ASP A 478 2.59 -16.31 -9.91
C ASP A 478 2.07 -15.37 -11.00
N ILE A 479 2.75 -14.25 -11.28
CA ILE A 479 2.23 -13.20 -12.16
C ILE A 479 3.18 -12.78 -13.28
N SER A 480 4.48 -13.04 -13.13
CA SER A 480 5.52 -12.53 -14.02
C SER A 480 5.50 -13.18 -15.41
N ARG A 481 5.82 -12.38 -16.44
CA ARG A 481 6.10 -12.85 -17.82
C ARG A 481 7.60 -12.99 -18.11
N VAL A 482 8.46 -12.87 -17.11
CA VAL A 482 9.92 -12.98 -17.28
C VAL A 482 10.30 -14.33 -17.87
N ASN A 483 11.34 -14.35 -18.73
CA ASN A 483 11.84 -15.57 -19.33
C ASN A 483 12.76 -16.33 -18.35
N TYR A 484 12.19 -17.32 -17.65
CA TYR A 484 12.94 -18.16 -16.71
C TYR A 484 13.84 -19.24 -17.36
N ASP A 485 13.98 -19.25 -18.69
CA ASP A 485 15.00 -20.05 -19.39
C ASP A 485 16.35 -19.35 -19.47
N ASP A 486 16.43 -18.06 -19.10
CA ASP A 486 17.69 -17.33 -19.08
C ASP A 486 18.71 -18.04 -18.17
N ASP A 487 19.93 -18.23 -18.67
CA ASP A 487 21.02 -18.92 -17.98
C ASP A 487 21.27 -18.37 -16.57
N TYR A 488 20.98 -17.07 -16.34
CA TYR A 488 21.00 -16.44 -15.03
C TYR A 488 20.30 -17.28 -13.96
N TYR A 489 19.11 -17.82 -14.21
CA TYR A 489 18.36 -18.55 -13.18
C TYR A 489 18.99 -19.91 -12.86
N LYS A 490 19.62 -20.53 -13.85
CA LYS A 490 20.35 -21.80 -13.67
C LYS A 490 21.68 -21.59 -12.93
N GLU A 491 22.30 -20.43 -13.12
CA GLU A 491 23.55 -20.04 -12.46
C GLU A 491 23.32 -19.53 -11.03
N THR A 492 22.22 -18.82 -10.80
CA THR A 492 21.93 -18.19 -9.50
C THR A 492 21.12 -19.07 -8.57
N LEU A 493 20.26 -19.97 -9.05
CA LEU A 493 19.55 -20.91 -8.19
C LEU A 493 20.36 -22.19 -7.98
N THR A 494 20.18 -22.84 -6.82
CA THR A 494 20.70 -24.20 -6.65
C THR A 494 20.01 -25.16 -7.64
N PRO A 495 20.63 -26.30 -7.99
CA PRO A 495 19.99 -27.26 -8.90
C PRO A 495 18.60 -27.73 -8.43
N GLN A 496 18.37 -27.78 -7.12
CA GLN A 496 17.08 -28.13 -6.54
C GLN A 496 16.07 -26.99 -6.68
N GLU A 497 16.45 -25.75 -6.35
CA GLU A 497 15.60 -24.57 -6.52
C GLU A 497 15.24 -24.35 -7.99
N TYR A 498 16.20 -24.49 -8.92
CA TYR A 498 15.93 -24.38 -10.35
C TYR A 498 14.95 -25.47 -10.80
N ARG A 499 15.14 -26.72 -10.40
CA ARG A 499 14.17 -27.79 -10.70
C ARG A 499 12.78 -27.48 -10.16
N GLN A 500 12.70 -26.94 -8.94
CA GLN A 500 11.43 -26.55 -8.32
C GLN A 500 10.78 -25.39 -9.09
N LEU A 501 11.53 -24.36 -9.49
CA LEU A 501 11.06 -23.28 -10.36
C LEU A 501 10.47 -23.84 -11.65
N ARG A 502 11.21 -24.73 -12.34
CA ARG A 502 10.72 -25.38 -13.58
C ARG A 502 9.46 -26.20 -13.34
N ALA A 503 9.36 -26.89 -12.22
CA ALA A 503 8.17 -27.65 -11.85
C ALA A 503 6.95 -26.77 -11.58
N ILE A 504 7.13 -25.63 -10.90
CA ILE A 504 6.08 -24.63 -10.66
C ILE A 504 5.54 -24.10 -12.00
N LEU A 505 6.45 -23.74 -12.91
CA LEU A 505 6.10 -23.18 -14.22
C LEU A 505 5.45 -24.20 -15.16
N ALA A 506 5.75 -25.49 -15.01
CA ALA A 506 5.20 -26.58 -15.83
C ALA A 506 3.74 -26.94 -15.49
N GLY A 507 3.18 -26.40 -14.40
CA GLY A 507 1.80 -26.65 -14.02
C GLY A 507 1.50 -28.15 -13.83
N LEU A 508 0.62 -28.71 -14.66
CA LEU A 508 0.20 -30.12 -14.57
C LEU A 508 1.34 -31.11 -14.81
N GLU A 509 2.37 -30.73 -15.57
CA GLU A 509 3.55 -31.57 -15.82
C GLU A 509 4.63 -31.44 -14.73
N GLY A 510 4.41 -30.59 -13.72
CA GLY A 510 5.38 -30.33 -12.66
C GLY A 510 5.84 -31.59 -11.91
N PHE A 511 4.97 -32.60 -11.78
CA PHE A 511 5.36 -33.88 -11.16
C PHE A 511 6.44 -34.61 -11.96
N GLY A 512 6.35 -34.63 -13.30
CA GLY A 512 7.36 -35.23 -14.16
C GLY A 512 8.72 -34.53 -14.04
N VAL A 513 8.72 -33.22 -13.81
CA VAL A 513 9.94 -32.43 -13.56
C VAL A 513 10.54 -32.76 -12.18
N ILE A 514 9.72 -32.88 -11.14
CA ILE A 514 10.16 -33.22 -9.78
C ILE A 514 10.69 -34.65 -9.71
N SER A 515 10.01 -35.60 -10.35
CA SER A 515 10.38 -37.02 -10.39
C SER A 515 11.63 -37.29 -11.23
N GLY A 516 12.01 -36.34 -12.09
CA GLY A 516 13.14 -36.45 -13.03
C GLY A 516 12.79 -37.18 -14.33
N GLU A 517 11.51 -37.47 -14.59
CA GLU A 517 11.02 -37.98 -15.87
C GLU A 517 11.18 -36.94 -16.99
N ILE A 518 11.00 -35.66 -16.67
CA ILE A 518 11.18 -34.52 -17.57
C ILE A 518 12.39 -33.72 -17.08
N SER A 519 13.35 -33.45 -17.97
CA SER A 519 14.45 -32.55 -17.67
C SER A 519 13.92 -31.13 -17.39
N PRO A 520 14.44 -30.39 -16.38
CA PRO A 520 14.01 -29.02 -16.10
C PRO A 520 14.05 -28.09 -17.34
N ASP A 521 15.07 -28.26 -18.20
CA ASP A 521 15.27 -27.47 -19.42
C ASP A 521 14.28 -27.83 -20.55
N GLN A 522 13.54 -28.93 -20.40
CA GLN A 522 12.52 -29.40 -21.35
C GLN A 522 11.08 -29.22 -20.82
N ALA A 523 10.94 -28.73 -19.58
CA ALA A 523 9.64 -28.53 -18.97
C ALA A 523 8.81 -27.50 -19.75
N PRO A 524 7.49 -27.75 -19.94
CA PRO A 524 6.62 -26.79 -20.60
C PRO A 524 6.54 -25.49 -19.80
N LYS A 525 6.25 -24.40 -20.51
CA LYS A 525 6.10 -23.08 -19.91
C LYS A 525 4.62 -22.73 -19.80
N ARG A 526 4.21 -22.22 -18.65
CA ARG A 526 2.94 -21.50 -18.55
C ARG A 526 3.03 -20.15 -19.28
N SER A 527 1.93 -19.80 -19.91
CA SER A 527 1.69 -18.57 -20.68
C SER A 527 0.57 -17.72 -20.07
N ARG A 528 0.35 -17.89 -18.76
CA ARG A 528 -0.63 -17.16 -17.94
C ARG A 528 -0.20 -17.08 -16.48
N SER A 529 -0.91 -16.27 -15.69
CA SER A 529 -0.74 -16.24 -14.24
C SER A 529 -1.20 -17.55 -13.58
N THR A 530 -0.81 -17.73 -12.32
CA THR A 530 -1.45 -18.71 -11.42
C THR A 530 -2.95 -18.41 -11.34
N ILE A 531 -3.77 -19.48 -11.35
CA ILE A 531 -5.21 -19.39 -11.15
C ILE A 531 -5.49 -19.80 -9.71
N TYR A 532 -6.16 -18.92 -8.97
CA TYR A 532 -6.49 -19.13 -7.58
C TYR A 532 -7.97 -19.52 -7.43
N ALA A 533 -8.22 -20.68 -6.83
CA ALA A 533 -9.58 -21.19 -6.65
C ALA A 533 -10.42 -20.29 -5.72
N ASP A 534 -9.75 -19.65 -4.76
CA ASP A 534 -10.25 -18.68 -3.79
C ASP A 534 -10.06 -17.22 -4.21
N SER A 535 -9.95 -16.95 -5.51
CA SER A 535 -9.89 -15.57 -5.99
C SER A 535 -11.16 -14.78 -5.67
N VAL A 536 -10.95 -13.55 -5.19
CA VAL A 536 -11.99 -12.57 -4.81
C VAL A 536 -11.78 -11.21 -5.48
N GLY A 537 -10.84 -11.11 -6.42
CA GLY A 537 -10.54 -9.87 -7.14
C GLY A 537 -9.49 -10.07 -8.21
N ILE A 538 -9.19 -9.00 -8.94
CA ILE A 538 -8.28 -9.02 -10.08
C ILE A 538 -7.35 -7.80 -10.07
N GLY A 539 -6.25 -7.91 -10.81
CA GLY A 539 -5.41 -6.78 -11.15
C GLY A 539 -4.62 -7.03 -12.43
N HIS A 540 -4.18 -5.95 -13.08
CA HIS A 540 -3.26 -6.04 -14.20
C HIS A 540 -2.41 -4.78 -14.27
N TYR A 541 -1.11 -4.92 -13.96
CA TYR A 541 -0.12 -3.87 -14.14
C TYR A 541 1.27 -4.45 -14.39
N ALA A 542 2.21 -3.62 -14.83
CA ALA A 542 3.61 -4.06 -14.88
C ALA A 542 4.12 -4.35 -13.47
N ILE A 543 5.11 -5.23 -13.37
CA ILE A 543 6.00 -5.24 -12.21
C ILE A 543 6.91 -4.01 -12.40
N ASP A 544 6.47 -2.88 -11.84
CA ASP A 544 7.09 -1.57 -12.01
C ASP A 544 7.86 -1.18 -10.74
N PHE A 545 9.18 -1.29 -10.83
CA PHE A 545 10.07 -1.12 -9.67
C PHE A 545 10.61 0.30 -9.53
N HIS A 546 10.65 0.71 -8.26
CA HIS A 546 11.38 1.88 -7.78
C HIS A 546 12.42 1.42 -6.75
N PRO A 547 13.56 0.86 -7.22
CA PRO A 547 14.52 0.18 -6.36
C PRO A 547 15.08 1.10 -5.28
N CYS A 548 15.35 0.56 -4.10
CA CYS A 548 16.13 1.29 -3.11
C CYS A 548 17.54 1.59 -3.63
N MET A 549 18.19 2.61 -3.05
CA MET A 549 19.59 2.91 -3.34
C MET A 549 20.53 2.00 -2.54
N SER A 550 21.71 1.69 -3.11
CA SER A 550 22.70 0.80 -2.50
C SER A 550 23.36 1.42 -1.27
N GLU A 551 23.54 2.74 -1.27
CA GLU A 551 24.23 3.47 -0.22
C GLU A 551 23.35 4.53 0.43
N SER A 552 23.74 4.94 1.65
CA SER A 552 23.16 6.08 2.35
C SER A 552 24.17 7.24 2.42
N PRO A 553 23.72 8.50 2.33
CA PRO A 553 22.33 8.90 2.03
C PRO A 553 21.96 8.61 0.55
N HIS A 554 20.67 8.61 0.20
CA HIS A 554 20.22 8.16 -1.12
C HIS A 554 20.83 9.02 -2.25
N GLU A 555 21.05 10.31 -1.98
CA GLU A 555 21.61 11.30 -2.89
C GLU A 555 23.13 11.31 -2.97
N LYS A 556 23.82 10.35 -2.33
CA LYS A 556 25.28 10.24 -2.42
C LYS A 556 25.75 10.27 -3.88
N PRO A 557 26.72 11.14 -4.26
CA PRO A 557 27.22 11.20 -5.63
C PRO A 557 27.73 9.84 -6.11
N GLY A 558 27.23 9.38 -7.26
CA GLY A 558 27.58 8.08 -7.84
C GLY A 558 26.91 6.87 -7.18
N ASN A 559 25.95 7.09 -6.27
CA ASN A 559 25.12 6.01 -5.74
C ASN A 559 24.31 5.35 -6.87
N THR A 560 24.07 4.06 -6.73
CA THR A 560 23.33 3.26 -7.71
C THR A 560 22.15 2.59 -7.05
N GLU A 561 21.16 2.23 -7.86
CA GLU A 561 20.13 1.30 -7.44
C GLU A 561 20.77 0.01 -6.91
N ARG A 562 20.10 -0.63 -5.96
CA ARG A 562 20.51 -1.95 -5.45
C ARG A 562 20.65 -2.93 -6.61
N GLU A 563 21.85 -3.47 -6.75
CA GLU A 563 22.18 -4.40 -7.83
C GLU A 563 21.19 -5.57 -7.86
N GLY A 564 20.67 -5.88 -9.04
CA GLY A 564 19.74 -7.00 -9.24
C GLY A 564 18.26 -6.69 -9.00
N GLU A 565 17.89 -5.59 -8.34
CA GLU A 565 16.48 -5.30 -8.02
C GLU A 565 15.58 -5.17 -9.26
N ARG A 566 16.11 -4.64 -10.37
CA ARG A 566 15.35 -4.56 -11.63
C ARG A 566 15.20 -5.91 -12.35
N ARG A 567 15.77 -7.01 -11.85
CA ARG A 567 15.70 -8.32 -12.53
C ARG A 567 14.27 -8.84 -12.64
N GLY A 568 13.45 -8.61 -11.61
CA GLY A 568 12.02 -8.97 -11.62
C GLY A 568 11.13 -7.98 -12.38
N GLN A 569 11.66 -6.82 -12.80
CA GLN A 569 10.90 -5.79 -13.47
C GLN A 569 10.42 -6.26 -14.85
N GLY A 570 9.17 -5.96 -15.19
CA GLY A 570 8.66 -6.27 -16.52
C GLY A 570 7.15 -6.37 -16.62
N GLN A 571 6.71 -7.08 -17.65
CA GLN A 571 5.28 -7.32 -17.88
C GLN A 571 4.78 -8.41 -16.91
N ALA A 572 3.57 -8.23 -16.40
CA ALA A 572 2.82 -9.28 -15.71
C ALA A 572 1.72 -9.82 -16.64
N TYR A 573 1.27 -11.04 -16.38
CA TYR A 573 -0.03 -11.49 -16.86
C TYR A 573 -1.14 -10.75 -16.11
N PRO A 574 -2.35 -10.59 -16.66
CA PRO A 574 -3.50 -10.26 -15.82
C PRO A 574 -3.66 -11.33 -14.74
N PHE A 575 -3.79 -10.91 -13.50
CA PHE A 575 -3.64 -11.79 -12.34
C PHE A 575 -4.85 -11.71 -11.40
N GLN A 576 -4.97 -12.74 -10.59
CA GLN A 576 -6.03 -12.90 -9.60
C GLN A 576 -5.54 -12.51 -8.21
N MET A 577 -6.45 -12.03 -7.38
CA MET A 577 -6.23 -11.77 -5.97
C MET A 577 -6.92 -12.87 -5.15
N PRO A 578 -6.17 -13.80 -4.54
CA PRO A 578 -6.71 -14.85 -3.66
C PRO A 578 -7.12 -14.30 -2.29
N LEU A 579 -8.23 -14.80 -1.75
CA LEU A 579 -8.68 -14.43 -0.40
C LEU A 579 -7.66 -14.85 0.66
N SER A 580 -6.95 -15.97 0.47
CA SER A 580 -5.89 -16.42 1.37
C SER A 580 -4.77 -15.38 1.57
N ALA A 581 -4.57 -14.44 0.63
CA ALA A 581 -3.62 -13.34 0.80
C ALA A 581 -4.12 -12.22 1.72
N MET A 582 -5.42 -12.17 2.02
CA MET A 582 -6.05 -11.09 2.78
C MET A 582 -6.32 -11.47 4.24
N ILE A 583 -6.21 -12.76 4.59
CA ILE A 583 -6.53 -13.26 5.93
C ILE A 583 -5.24 -13.39 6.77
N PRO A 584 -5.08 -12.66 7.88
CA PRO A 584 -3.91 -12.75 8.76
C PRO A 584 -3.95 -14.00 9.65
N GLN A 585 -2.78 -14.44 10.14
CA GLN A 585 -2.67 -15.71 10.88
C GLN A 585 -3.24 -15.66 12.29
N LYS A 586 -3.07 -14.54 13.01
CA LYS A 586 -3.31 -14.47 14.46
C LYS A 586 -4.67 -13.89 14.84
N ILE A 587 -5.18 -12.91 14.10
CA ILE A 587 -6.39 -12.18 14.47
C ILE A 587 -7.58 -12.66 13.63
N ASP A 588 -8.64 -13.12 14.28
CA ASP A 588 -9.75 -13.82 13.62
C ASP A 588 -10.78 -12.89 12.99
N ASN A 589 -10.99 -11.67 13.51
CA ASN A 589 -11.94 -10.70 12.98
C ASN A 589 -11.29 -9.57 12.16
N MET A 590 -10.10 -9.82 11.60
CA MET A 590 -9.32 -8.86 10.81
C MET A 590 -9.21 -9.30 9.35
N ILE A 591 -9.32 -8.36 8.42
CA ILE A 591 -9.05 -8.54 7.00
C ILE A 591 -8.05 -7.46 6.55
N VAL A 592 -7.08 -7.84 5.73
CA VAL A 592 -6.08 -6.92 5.16
C VAL A 592 -6.41 -6.63 3.70
N ALA A 593 -6.30 -5.37 3.31
CA ALA A 593 -6.49 -4.89 1.94
C ALA A 593 -5.30 -4.01 1.49
N GLY A 594 -5.28 -3.63 0.21
CA GLY A 594 -4.25 -2.76 -0.35
C GLY A 594 -2.87 -3.39 -0.38
N LYS A 595 -1.84 -2.57 -0.15
CA LYS A 595 -0.41 -2.93 -0.30
C LYS A 595 0.11 -3.95 0.71
N SER A 596 -0.67 -4.23 1.75
CA SER A 596 -0.27 -5.02 2.90
C SER A 596 -0.75 -6.47 2.89
N ILE A 597 -1.47 -6.88 1.84
CA ILE A 597 -1.84 -8.28 1.64
C ILE A 597 -0.58 -9.16 1.44
N ALA A 598 -0.75 -10.48 1.48
CA ALA A 598 0.33 -11.44 1.36
C ALA A 598 0.86 -11.55 -0.07
N THR A 599 1.75 -10.63 -0.44
CA THR A 599 2.53 -10.66 -1.68
C THR A 599 4.02 -10.66 -1.34
N SER A 600 4.85 -11.16 -2.25
CA SER A 600 6.28 -10.89 -2.20
C SER A 600 6.60 -9.43 -2.58
N HIS A 601 7.84 -9.01 -2.37
CA HIS A 601 8.37 -7.70 -2.76
C HIS A 601 8.18 -7.46 -4.26
N ILE A 602 8.46 -8.49 -5.07
CA ILE A 602 8.35 -8.41 -6.52
C ILE A 602 6.88 -8.37 -6.95
N ALA A 603 6.04 -9.26 -6.41
CA ALA A 603 4.61 -9.24 -6.74
C ALA A 603 3.93 -7.93 -6.27
N ALA A 604 4.34 -7.37 -5.12
CA ALA A 604 3.79 -6.13 -4.58
C ALA A 604 3.93 -4.95 -5.55
N ALA A 605 4.99 -4.90 -6.38
CA ALA A 605 5.18 -3.85 -7.37
C ALA A 605 4.06 -3.78 -8.42
N ALA A 606 3.32 -4.88 -8.65
CA ALA A 606 2.13 -4.91 -9.50
C ALA A 606 0.81 -4.81 -8.71
N TYR A 607 0.79 -5.24 -7.44
CA TYR A 607 -0.38 -5.26 -6.54
C TYR A 607 -0.52 -3.94 -5.74
N ARG A 608 -0.12 -2.80 -6.30
CA ARG A 608 -0.17 -1.48 -5.62
C ARG A 608 -0.93 -0.39 -6.37
N VAL A 609 -1.37 -0.67 -7.59
CA VAL A 609 -1.99 0.34 -8.47
C VAL A 609 -3.46 0.59 -8.16
N HIS A 610 -3.99 1.74 -8.59
CA HIS A 610 -5.31 2.25 -8.20
C HIS A 610 -6.45 1.24 -8.36
N SER A 611 -6.54 0.57 -9.52
CA SER A 611 -7.62 -0.39 -9.79
C SER A 611 -7.52 -1.65 -8.94
N PHE A 612 -6.30 -2.11 -8.68
CA PHE A 612 -6.05 -3.24 -7.78
C PHE A 612 -6.43 -2.88 -6.34
N GLU A 613 -6.04 -1.70 -5.86
CA GLU A 613 -6.37 -1.29 -4.50
C GLU A 613 -7.88 -1.25 -4.29
N TRP A 614 -8.63 -0.67 -5.24
CA TRP A 614 -10.09 -0.74 -5.19
C TRP A 614 -10.60 -2.19 -5.19
N SER A 615 -10.04 -3.06 -6.04
CA SER A 615 -10.45 -4.47 -6.10
C SER A 615 -10.23 -5.17 -4.75
N SER A 616 -9.11 -4.91 -4.08
CA SER A 616 -8.82 -5.45 -2.75
C SER A 616 -9.77 -4.90 -1.68
N GLY A 617 -10.10 -3.62 -1.75
CA GLY A 617 -11.09 -2.98 -0.89
C GLY A 617 -12.47 -3.60 -1.05
N ALA A 618 -12.96 -3.69 -2.28
CA ALA A 618 -14.27 -4.26 -2.57
C ALA A 618 -14.41 -5.70 -2.06
N ALA A 619 -13.36 -6.51 -2.22
CA ALA A 619 -13.28 -7.85 -1.66
C ALA A 619 -13.34 -7.85 -0.13
N ALA A 620 -12.55 -6.99 0.54
CA ALA A 620 -12.50 -6.90 1.99
C ALA A 620 -13.86 -6.46 2.58
N GLY A 621 -14.46 -5.40 2.03
CA GLY A 621 -15.76 -4.89 2.48
C GLY A 621 -16.89 -5.91 2.32
N THR A 622 -16.96 -6.56 1.16
CA THR A 622 -17.95 -7.62 0.89
C THR A 622 -17.75 -8.82 1.82
N THR A 623 -16.50 -9.24 2.02
CA THR A 623 -16.16 -10.37 2.91
C THR A 623 -16.54 -10.06 4.35
N ALA A 624 -16.17 -8.89 4.88
CA ALA A 624 -16.49 -8.46 6.23
C ALA A 624 -18.00 -8.39 6.46
N ALA A 625 -18.74 -7.77 5.55
CA ALA A 625 -20.19 -7.65 5.65
C ALA A 625 -20.88 -9.03 5.62
N MET A 626 -20.48 -9.90 4.69
CA MET A 626 -21.01 -11.26 4.59
C MET A 626 -20.64 -12.12 5.81
N ALA A 627 -19.43 -11.98 6.34
CA ALA A 627 -18.98 -12.70 7.53
C ALA A 627 -19.89 -12.41 8.73
N LEU A 628 -20.21 -11.13 8.95
CA LEU A 628 -21.18 -10.70 9.97
C LEU A 628 -22.59 -11.25 9.71
N ASP A 629 -23.09 -11.18 8.47
CA ASP A 629 -24.43 -11.68 8.12
C ASP A 629 -24.59 -13.19 8.28
N LYS A 630 -23.50 -13.93 8.05
CA LYS A 630 -23.48 -15.39 8.12
C LYS A 630 -23.02 -15.92 9.47
N ASN A 631 -22.65 -15.04 10.41
CA ASN A 631 -22.06 -15.40 11.69
C ASN A 631 -20.84 -16.34 11.55
N ILE A 632 -19.93 -15.98 10.65
CA ILE A 632 -18.66 -16.71 10.40
C ILE A 632 -17.47 -15.75 10.49
N LEU A 633 -16.28 -16.32 10.65
CA LEU A 633 -15.03 -15.60 10.68
C LEU A 633 -14.37 -15.60 9.30
N PRO A 634 -13.60 -14.55 8.94
CA PRO A 634 -12.89 -14.43 7.67
C PRO A 634 -12.10 -15.68 7.22
N TYR A 635 -11.48 -16.41 8.13
CA TYR A 635 -10.72 -17.61 7.77
C TYR A 635 -11.61 -18.77 7.28
N GLU A 636 -12.87 -18.84 7.71
CA GLU A 636 -13.81 -19.91 7.35
C GLU A 636 -14.15 -19.92 5.85
N PHE A 637 -13.90 -18.82 5.14
CA PHE A 637 -13.99 -18.76 3.67
C PHE A 637 -12.85 -19.50 2.98
N THR A 638 -11.73 -19.72 3.67
CA THR A 638 -10.52 -20.37 3.12
C THR A 638 -10.30 -21.78 3.65
N GLU A 639 -11.15 -22.25 4.56
CA GLU A 639 -11.04 -23.60 5.12
C GLU A 639 -11.46 -24.69 4.13
N GLY A 640 -10.77 -25.83 4.22
CA GLY A 640 -11.00 -26.99 3.38
C GLY A 640 -10.62 -26.77 1.92
N PHE A 641 -11.28 -27.51 1.02
CA PHE A 641 -11.06 -27.35 -0.42
C PHE A 641 -11.91 -26.19 -0.95
N ALA A 642 -11.27 -25.20 -1.57
CA ALA A 642 -11.94 -23.98 -2.07
C ALA A 642 -13.19 -24.26 -2.92
N PHE A 643 -13.14 -25.23 -3.83
CA PHE A 643 -14.27 -25.62 -4.70
C PHE A 643 -15.42 -26.32 -3.95
N ARG A 644 -15.21 -26.74 -2.69
CA ARG A 644 -16.23 -27.32 -1.81
C ARG A 644 -16.66 -26.38 -0.68
N ASN A 645 -16.02 -25.22 -0.52
CA ASN A 645 -16.35 -24.27 0.52
C ASN A 645 -17.58 -23.43 0.10
N PRO A 646 -18.77 -23.66 0.70
CA PRO A 646 -20.00 -22.97 0.28
C PRO A 646 -19.97 -21.47 0.59
N HIS A 647 -19.25 -21.05 1.64
CA HIS A 647 -19.11 -19.64 2.00
C HIS A 647 -18.32 -18.89 0.92
N LEU A 648 -17.21 -19.46 0.47
CA LEU A 648 -16.42 -18.91 -0.63
C LEU A 648 -17.21 -18.83 -1.94
N GLN A 649 -17.93 -19.88 -2.32
CA GLN A 649 -18.72 -19.85 -3.56
C GLN A 649 -19.81 -18.78 -3.52
N THR A 650 -20.44 -18.60 -2.35
CA THR A 650 -21.43 -17.55 -2.13
C THR A 650 -20.79 -16.16 -2.23
N LEU A 651 -19.63 -15.95 -1.60
CA LEU A 651 -18.88 -14.70 -1.66
C LEU A 651 -18.52 -14.32 -3.10
N LYS A 652 -17.97 -15.27 -3.88
CA LYS A 652 -17.62 -15.03 -5.29
C LYS A 652 -18.85 -14.66 -6.12
N THR A 653 -19.97 -15.35 -5.90
CA THR A 653 -21.25 -15.02 -6.55
C THR A 653 -21.71 -13.60 -6.23
N ILE A 654 -21.60 -13.17 -4.96
CA ILE A 654 -21.94 -11.80 -4.55
C ILE A 654 -21.02 -10.79 -5.25
N LEU A 655 -19.71 -11.01 -5.22
CA LEU A 655 -18.72 -10.14 -5.87
C LEU A 655 -19.00 -9.99 -7.37
N ASP A 656 -19.10 -11.10 -8.11
CA ASP A 656 -19.31 -11.09 -9.55
C ASP A 656 -20.69 -10.48 -9.92
N SER A 657 -21.76 -10.82 -9.18
CA SER A 657 -23.10 -10.25 -9.43
C SER A 657 -23.19 -8.76 -9.12
N ASN A 658 -22.34 -8.27 -8.22
CA ASN A 658 -22.19 -6.85 -7.93
C ASN A 658 -21.20 -6.17 -8.88
N GLY A 659 -20.66 -6.81 -9.91
CA GLY A 659 -19.72 -6.18 -10.83
C GLY A 659 -18.31 -5.98 -10.25
N ASN A 660 -17.93 -6.79 -9.27
CA ASN A 660 -16.56 -6.89 -8.75
C ASN A 660 -15.94 -8.21 -9.24
N PRO A 661 -15.25 -8.21 -10.39
CA PRO A 661 -14.82 -9.44 -11.04
C PRO A 661 -13.81 -10.21 -10.20
N THR A 662 -14.02 -11.52 -10.07
CA THR A 662 -13.11 -12.46 -9.40
C THR A 662 -12.15 -13.19 -10.37
N ALA A 663 -12.32 -12.97 -11.68
CA ALA A 663 -11.44 -13.50 -12.72
C ALA A 663 -11.52 -12.65 -13.99
N PHE A 664 -10.46 -12.65 -14.80
CA PHE A 664 -10.50 -12.10 -16.15
C PHE A 664 -11.33 -13.01 -17.09
N PRO A 665 -11.90 -12.48 -18.19
CA PRO A 665 -12.61 -13.30 -19.17
C PRO A 665 -11.73 -14.44 -19.70
N ASN A 666 -12.34 -15.60 -19.94
CA ASN A 666 -11.66 -16.82 -20.41
C ASN A 666 -10.57 -17.38 -19.47
N THR A 667 -10.58 -17.00 -18.19
CA THR A 667 -9.70 -17.64 -17.19
C THR A 667 -10.03 -19.12 -17.04
N SER A 668 -9.12 -19.99 -17.45
CA SER A 668 -9.29 -21.44 -17.39
C SER A 668 -7.94 -22.14 -17.28
N ILE A 669 -7.90 -23.27 -16.57
CA ILE A 669 -6.69 -24.10 -16.49
C ILE A 669 -6.28 -24.65 -17.86
N PHE A 670 -7.22 -24.78 -18.79
CA PHE A 670 -7.01 -25.25 -20.17
C PHE A 670 -6.75 -24.12 -21.17
N ASN A 671 -6.89 -22.85 -20.75
CA ASN A 671 -6.58 -21.72 -21.60
C ASN A 671 -5.14 -21.26 -21.34
N GLU A 672 -4.28 -21.51 -22.32
CA GLU A 672 -2.86 -21.16 -22.33
C GLU A 672 -2.56 -20.01 -23.29
N ASP A 673 -3.55 -19.27 -23.80
CA ASP A 673 -3.30 -18.10 -24.66
C ASP A 673 -3.78 -16.80 -23.99
N TRP A 674 -2.88 -16.19 -23.21
CA TRP A 674 -3.08 -14.86 -22.61
C TRP A 674 -2.13 -13.82 -23.23
N ASP A 675 -1.55 -14.13 -24.40
CA ASP A 675 -0.67 -13.22 -25.12
C ASP A 675 -1.42 -12.01 -25.68
N GLY A 676 -2.75 -12.10 -25.84
CA GLY A 676 -3.62 -10.99 -26.23
C GLY A 676 -3.81 -9.93 -25.15
N TRP A 677 -3.63 -10.27 -23.87
CA TRP A 677 -3.70 -9.33 -22.76
C TRP A 677 -2.34 -8.65 -22.55
N ARG A 678 -1.94 -7.72 -23.42
CA ARG A 678 -0.68 -6.95 -23.30
C ARG A 678 -0.84 -5.61 -22.58
#